data_AF-A0A7R9Q9K3-F1
#
_entry.id   AF-A0A7R9Q9K3-F1
#
_cell.length_a   1.000
_cell.length_b   1.000
_cell.length_c   1.000
_cell.angle_alpha   90.00
_cell.angle_beta   90.00
_cell.angle_gamma   90.00
#
_symmetry.space_group_name_H-M   'P 1'
#
loop_
_entity.id
_entity.type
_entity.pdbx_description
1 polymer ?
#
loop_
_entity_poly.entity_id
_entity_poly.type
_entity_poly.pdbx_seq_one_letter_code
_entity_poly.pdbx_strand_id
1 'polypeptide(L)'
;FKVETSCKEYKKAFCQVWTDNMKTTSEPKIFPAVGEDYTRITFSPDLSKFKMDSLDKDIVSLFSRRAYDCAGAAKGVKVFLNGSRIHVNGFKDYVELFVKGKEDDSGEQLKTAYEVVNERWEIAATVSDKGFQQVSFVNSIATTRGGKHVDYIADQIVTKMVDIIKKKNKAGVNVKPFQIKNHLWIFVNCLIENPTFDSQTKETMTLQSKNFGSKCVPSDKFFASVTKNGAVDAVMSWVRFKAQTELSKQCNSKKQSKLKGIPKLEDANDAGTKHSIDCTLILTEGDSAKSLVVAGLGVIGRDKYGVFPLRGKMLNVREATHKQILENAEINNLIKILGLQYKKQYSTADDLKTLRYGRLMIMTDQDQDGSHIKGLLINFVHHNWPKLLELNFLEEFITPIVKVSKGTVGKSFYSLPEFEEWKAATDNWNKYKIKYYKGLGTSTSNEAKEYFSDMRRHRITFKYTGAEDDNAVMLAFSKKMIEQRKDWLTANMEERKRRRELGLGEAYLYEHNTRSISYKDFVNKELVLFSNMDNVRSIPSLMDGLKPGQRKVIFTCFLRNDKREVKVAQLAGSVGEKSAYHHGEVSLMSTIINLAHNFVGSNNINLLQPIGQFGTRLQGGKDAASPRYIFTMLSPLTRKIFPELDDPLLNKQFDDNTNIEPEYYAPILPMVLVNGAEGIGTGWSTKIPNYNPREIVENLRRMIKGEEPVVMTPWYKGFRGSIVEVDAQKFVVNGEVARLDGSTFEITELPVKTWTQSYKENTLEVLLHGTDKSPAFINEYKEYHTESTVRFVVDLSEANLRKSLDGGIHKTFKLQSSLSTTSMVLFDHLGCLRRYETPDQILKEYFPIRLELYVKRKVYYEGKLEAEALKLENMAKFIEEKNDGKIKMENIKKNDFVRQLIERHYDSDPVKAWMKANGVEKKKKQKDNDGDEGSGGEESDAEEPTAADDGKSYDFNYLFDMKMRAMLREKVVKLLKDRDDKKLELEALRQKTPAQLWEDDLRAFGEELDSVEEQEREAGSK
;
A
#
# COMPACT_ATOMS: atom_id res chain seq x y z
N PHE A 1 -71.75 -21.28 -35.56
CA PHE A 1 -71.49 -20.14 -34.65
C PHE A 1 -72.83 -19.57 -34.23
N LYS A 2 -73.11 -19.46 -32.93
CA LYS A 2 -74.40 -19.01 -32.38
C LYS A 2 -74.15 -17.89 -31.40
N VAL A 3 -74.88 -16.80 -31.55
CA VAL A 3 -74.88 -15.66 -30.64
C VAL A 3 -76.21 -15.63 -29.94
N GLU A 4 -76.18 -15.57 -28.61
CA GLU A 4 -77.35 -15.38 -27.76
C GLU A 4 -77.08 -14.21 -26.81
N THR A 5 -78.00 -13.26 -26.71
CA THR A 5 -77.87 -12.16 -25.76
C THR A 5 -79.22 -11.78 -25.17
N SER A 6 -79.22 -11.29 -23.94
CA SER A 6 -80.38 -10.75 -23.24
C SER A 6 -80.05 -9.35 -22.77
N CYS A 7 -80.96 -8.40 -23.02
CA CYS A 7 -80.81 -7.02 -22.57
C CYS A 7 -82.09 -6.52 -21.89
N LYS A 8 -81.95 -6.15 -20.62
CA LYS A 8 -82.97 -5.59 -19.74
C LYS A 8 -83.44 -4.21 -20.19
N GLU A 9 -82.51 -3.37 -20.66
CA GLU A 9 -82.82 -2.02 -21.16
C GLU A 9 -83.83 -2.09 -22.29
N TYR A 10 -83.57 -2.94 -23.28
CA TYR A 10 -84.45 -3.13 -24.43
C TYR A 10 -85.56 -4.16 -24.20
N LYS A 11 -85.55 -4.85 -23.05
CA LYS A 11 -86.46 -5.96 -22.67
C LYS A 11 -86.53 -7.07 -23.73
N LYS A 12 -85.45 -7.25 -24.48
CA LYS A 12 -85.36 -8.18 -25.62
C LYS A 12 -84.16 -9.10 -25.45
N ALA A 13 -84.36 -10.34 -25.85
CA ALA A 13 -83.34 -11.33 -26.06
C ALA A 13 -83.22 -11.63 -27.56
N PHE A 14 -82.00 -11.90 -28.00
CA PHE A 14 -81.63 -12.12 -29.39
C PHE A 14 -80.89 -13.45 -29.51
N CYS A 15 -81.24 -14.23 -30.52
CA CYS A 15 -80.52 -15.44 -30.90
C CYS A 15 -80.36 -15.52 -32.42
N GLN A 16 -79.14 -15.67 -32.91
CA GLN A 16 -78.86 -15.90 -34.33
C GLN A 16 -77.77 -16.95 -34.51
N VAL A 17 -77.90 -17.76 -35.57
CA VAL A 17 -77.00 -18.86 -35.88
C VAL A 17 -76.41 -18.69 -37.28
N TRP A 18 -75.09 -18.78 -37.38
CA TRP A 18 -74.32 -18.82 -38.61
C TRP A 18 -73.73 -20.21 -38.83
N THR A 19 -73.74 -20.66 -40.09
CA THR A 19 -73.17 -21.93 -40.56
C THR A 19 -72.24 -21.69 -41.76
N ASP A 20 -71.52 -22.73 -42.20
CA ASP A 20 -70.59 -22.70 -43.35
C ASP A 20 -69.65 -21.49 -43.35
N ASN A 21 -68.83 -21.38 -42.29
CA ASN A 21 -67.86 -20.30 -42.12
C ASN A 21 -68.44 -18.87 -42.25
N MET A 22 -69.63 -18.64 -41.70
CA MET A 22 -70.38 -17.37 -41.77
C MET A 22 -70.93 -17.00 -43.15
N LYS A 23 -70.89 -17.90 -44.14
CA LYS A 23 -71.53 -17.66 -45.45
C LYS A 23 -73.04 -17.69 -45.37
N THR A 24 -73.58 -18.51 -44.47
CA THR A 24 -75.03 -18.69 -44.29
C THR A 24 -75.43 -18.28 -42.88
N THR A 25 -76.55 -17.58 -42.76
CA THR A 25 -77.11 -17.14 -41.48
C THR A 25 -78.60 -17.45 -41.38
N SER A 26 -79.06 -17.72 -40.17
CA SER A 26 -80.49 -17.79 -39.86
C SER A 26 -81.08 -16.39 -39.73
N GLU A 27 -82.39 -16.28 -39.91
CA GLU A 27 -83.13 -15.09 -39.44
C GLU A 27 -82.89 -14.86 -37.93
N PRO A 28 -82.71 -13.60 -37.48
CA PRO A 28 -82.50 -13.29 -36.08
C PRO A 28 -83.79 -13.51 -35.29
N LYS A 29 -83.73 -14.37 -34.27
CA LYS A 29 -84.87 -14.59 -33.36
C LYS A 29 -84.81 -13.58 -32.23
N ILE A 30 -85.80 -12.69 -32.17
CA ILE A 30 -85.97 -11.71 -31.09
C ILE A 30 -87.18 -12.12 -30.25
N PHE A 31 -86.98 -12.25 -28.94
CA PHE A 31 -88.02 -12.65 -27.98
C PHE A 31 -87.89 -11.85 -26.67
N PRO A 32 -88.89 -11.87 -25.77
CA PRO A 32 -88.79 -11.14 -24.50
C PRO A 32 -87.60 -11.59 -23.64
N ALA A 33 -86.89 -10.64 -23.03
CA ALA A 33 -85.81 -10.95 -22.09
C ALA A 33 -86.36 -11.52 -20.77
N VAL A 34 -85.78 -12.62 -20.30
CA VAL A 34 -86.12 -13.26 -19.01
C VAL A 34 -84.83 -13.38 -18.19
N GLY A 35 -84.67 -12.51 -17.18
CA GLY A 35 -83.53 -12.55 -16.26
C GLY A 35 -82.47 -11.46 -16.47
N GLU A 36 -81.23 -11.78 -16.12
CA GLU A 36 -80.07 -10.89 -16.17
C GLU A 36 -79.54 -10.65 -17.60
N ASP A 37 -78.77 -9.58 -17.75
CA ASP A 37 -78.08 -9.27 -19.01
C ASP A 37 -76.95 -10.27 -19.24
N TYR A 38 -76.86 -10.81 -20.46
CA TYR A 38 -75.76 -11.70 -20.81
C TYR A 38 -75.49 -11.70 -22.31
N THR A 39 -74.29 -12.16 -22.66
CA THR A 39 -73.95 -12.57 -24.02
C THR A 39 -73.29 -13.95 -23.96
N ARG A 40 -73.84 -14.90 -24.70
CA ARG A 40 -73.36 -16.27 -24.83
C ARG A 40 -72.99 -16.52 -26.28
N ILE A 41 -71.74 -16.91 -26.48
CA ILE A 41 -71.21 -17.31 -27.79
C ILE A 41 -70.96 -18.82 -27.74
N THR A 42 -71.60 -19.54 -28.66
CA THR A 42 -71.37 -20.98 -28.85
C THR A 42 -70.86 -21.20 -30.25
N PHE A 43 -69.69 -21.83 -30.39
CA PHE A 43 -69.14 -22.12 -31.71
C PHE A 43 -68.50 -23.51 -31.73
N SER A 44 -68.53 -24.11 -32.91
CA SER A 44 -67.84 -25.36 -33.22
C SER A 44 -66.79 -25.00 -34.26
N PRO A 45 -65.49 -25.13 -33.95
CA PRO A 45 -64.43 -24.88 -34.93
C PRO A 45 -64.59 -25.77 -36.15
N ASP A 46 -64.26 -25.24 -37.32
CA ASP A 46 -64.17 -26.03 -38.55
C ASP A 46 -62.84 -26.82 -38.55
N LEU A 47 -62.84 -27.96 -37.86
CA LEU A 47 -61.64 -28.74 -37.61
C LEU A 47 -60.94 -29.21 -38.89
N SER A 48 -61.70 -29.39 -39.99
CA SER A 48 -61.15 -29.75 -41.30
C SER A 48 -60.14 -28.72 -41.81
N LYS A 49 -60.41 -27.42 -41.61
CA LYS A 49 -59.48 -26.33 -41.98
C LYS A 49 -58.22 -26.30 -41.14
N PHE A 50 -58.30 -26.80 -39.91
CA PHE A 50 -57.16 -26.94 -39.00
C PHE A 50 -56.43 -28.27 -39.16
N LYS A 51 -56.89 -29.15 -40.07
CA LYS A 51 -56.36 -30.51 -40.27
C LYS A 51 -56.43 -31.35 -39.00
N MET A 52 -57.55 -31.24 -38.27
CA MET A 52 -57.81 -31.96 -37.03
C MET A 52 -59.12 -32.75 -37.14
N ASP A 53 -59.19 -33.92 -36.51
CA ASP A 53 -60.42 -34.71 -36.43
C ASP A 53 -61.19 -34.44 -35.13
N SER A 54 -60.48 -34.03 -34.07
CA SER A 54 -61.05 -33.68 -32.77
C SER A 54 -60.16 -32.68 -32.03
N LEU A 55 -60.67 -32.07 -30.95
CA LEU A 55 -59.86 -31.27 -30.04
C LEU A 55 -59.08 -32.20 -29.11
N ASP A 56 -57.78 -32.37 -29.38
CA ASP A 56 -56.90 -33.18 -28.56
C ASP A 56 -56.64 -32.60 -27.16
N LYS A 57 -55.89 -33.34 -26.36
CA LYS A 57 -55.56 -32.95 -24.98
C LYS A 57 -54.73 -31.66 -24.91
N ASP A 58 -53.88 -31.41 -25.90
CA ASP A 58 -52.96 -30.27 -25.90
C ASP A 58 -53.70 -28.96 -26.18
N ILE A 59 -54.58 -28.95 -27.18
CA ILE A 59 -55.40 -27.76 -27.49
C ILE A 59 -56.39 -27.45 -26.37
N VAL A 60 -56.99 -28.48 -25.75
CA VAL A 60 -57.87 -28.31 -24.59
C VAL A 60 -57.08 -27.75 -23.41
N SER A 61 -55.84 -28.19 -23.20
CA SER A 61 -54.96 -27.63 -22.16
C SER A 61 -54.61 -26.17 -22.43
N LEU A 62 -54.39 -25.78 -23.68
CA LEU A 62 -54.14 -24.39 -24.07
C LEU A 62 -55.36 -23.49 -23.80
N PHE A 63 -56.56 -23.94 -24.16
CA PHE A 63 -57.81 -23.23 -23.85
C PHE A 63 -58.04 -23.12 -22.34
N SER A 64 -57.78 -24.21 -21.62
CA SER A 64 -57.87 -24.25 -20.16
C SER A 64 -56.92 -23.23 -19.54
N ARG A 65 -55.64 -23.21 -19.94
CA ARG A 65 -54.67 -22.21 -19.49
C ARG A 65 -55.16 -20.79 -19.78
N ARG A 66 -55.72 -20.54 -20.97
CA ARG A 66 -56.24 -19.21 -21.31
C ARG A 66 -57.40 -18.76 -20.41
N ALA A 67 -58.21 -19.69 -19.91
CA ALA A 67 -59.23 -19.37 -18.90
C ALA A 67 -58.61 -18.92 -17.57
N TYR A 68 -57.50 -19.54 -17.13
CA TYR A 68 -56.72 -19.08 -15.97
C TYR A 68 -56.08 -17.71 -16.23
N ASP A 69 -55.55 -17.48 -17.44
CA ASP A 69 -55.00 -16.18 -17.83
C ASP A 69 -56.07 -15.08 -17.73
N CYS A 70 -57.31 -15.35 -18.15
CA CYS A 70 -58.43 -14.42 -17.99
C CYS A 70 -58.77 -14.18 -16.51
N ALA A 71 -58.77 -15.22 -15.67
CA ALA A 71 -59.04 -15.09 -14.24
C ALA A 71 -57.97 -14.26 -13.51
N GLY A 72 -56.71 -14.34 -13.97
CA GLY A 72 -55.59 -13.57 -13.41
C GLY A 72 -55.50 -12.14 -13.92
N ALA A 73 -55.67 -11.93 -15.23
CA ALA A 73 -55.42 -10.62 -15.87
C ALA A 73 -56.61 -9.66 -15.80
N ALA A 74 -57.85 -10.17 -15.78
CA ALA A 74 -59.07 -9.34 -15.76
C ALA A 74 -59.51 -9.03 -14.31
N LYS A 75 -59.40 -7.77 -13.91
CA LYS A 75 -59.82 -7.33 -12.56
C LYS A 75 -61.34 -7.46 -12.39
N GLY A 76 -61.76 -8.03 -11.25
CA GLY A 76 -63.17 -8.08 -10.83
C GLY A 76 -64.03 -9.16 -11.50
N VAL A 77 -63.45 -10.04 -12.32
CA VAL A 77 -64.19 -11.08 -13.05
C VAL A 77 -64.03 -12.45 -12.38
N LYS A 78 -65.14 -13.20 -12.24
CA LYS A 78 -65.12 -14.61 -11.81
C LYS A 78 -65.21 -15.51 -13.04
N VAL A 79 -64.19 -16.34 -13.27
CA VAL A 79 -64.13 -17.23 -14.44
C VAL A 79 -64.51 -18.65 -14.04
N PHE A 80 -65.36 -19.28 -14.86
CA PHE A 80 -65.77 -20.67 -14.73
C PHE A 80 -65.34 -21.44 -15.97
N LEU A 81 -64.73 -22.61 -15.77
CA LEU A 81 -64.36 -23.54 -16.83
C LEU A 81 -65.18 -24.81 -16.64
N ASN A 82 -66.07 -25.11 -17.59
CA ASN A 82 -66.99 -26.26 -17.55
C ASN A 82 -67.81 -26.35 -16.24
N GLY A 83 -68.28 -25.21 -15.75
CA GLY A 83 -69.08 -25.12 -14.52
C GLY A 83 -68.27 -25.05 -13.22
N SER A 84 -66.97 -25.35 -13.26
CA SER A 84 -66.07 -25.25 -12.11
C SER A 84 -65.44 -23.85 -12.03
N ARG A 85 -65.48 -23.24 -10.84
CA ARG A 85 -64.86 -21.93 -10.61
C ARG A 85 -63.33 -22.06 -10.59
N ILE A 86 -62.64 -21.18 -11.32
CA ILE A 86 -61.19 -21.02 -11.20
C ILE A 86 -60.88 -20.18 -9.96
N HIS A 87 -60.12 -20.73 -9.02
CA HIS A 87 -59.74 -20.08 -7.76
C HIS A 87 -58.47 -19.23 -7.91
N VAL A 88 -58.53 -18.19 -8.74
CA VAL A 88 -57.47 -17.19 -8.92
C VAL A 88 -58.10 -15.82 -8.67
N ASN A 89 -57.68 -15.12 -7.61
CA ASN A 89 -58.31 -13.85 -7.19
C ASN A 89 -57.49 -12.63 -7.61
N GLY A 90 -57.04 -12.62 -8.87
CA GLY A 90 -56.28 -11.52 -9.46
C GLY A 90 -54.86 -11.91 -9.87
N PHE A 91 -54.07 -10.91 -10.23
CA PHE A 91 -52.78 -11.13 -10.90
C PHE A 91 -51.72 -11.75 -9.98
N LYS A 92 -51.75 -11.44 -8.67
CA LYS A 92 -50.81 -12.02 -7.70
C LYS A 92 -50.95 -13.55 -7.61
N ASP A 93 -52.16 -14.04 -7.34
CA ASP A 93 -52.45 -15.49 -7.28
C ASP A 93 -52.07 -16.19 -8.59
N TYR A 94 -52.29 -15.52 -9.72
CA TYR A 94 -51.90 -16.03 -11.04
C TYR A 94 -50.38 -16.19 -11.18
N VAL A 95 -49.59 -15.21 -10.74
CA VAL A 95 -48.11 -15.30 -10.73
C VAL A 95 -47.65 -16.44 -9.83
N GLU A 96 -48.28 -16.64 -8.67
CA GLU A 96 -47.92 -17.72 -7.74
C GLU A 96 -48.06 -19.12 -8.36
N LEU A 97 -49.00 -19.32 -9.31
CA LEU A 97 -49.13 -20.59 -10.04
C LEU A 97 -47.88 -20.96 -10.86
N PHE A 98 -47.09 -19.98 -11.31
CA PHE A 98 -45.86 -20.23 -12.07
C PHE A 98 -44.66 -20.57 -11.20
N VAL A 99 -44.68 -20.12 -9.95
CA VAL A 99 -43.54 -20.13 -9.03
C VAL A 99 -43.67 -21.23 -7.98
N LYS A 100 -44.90 -21.63 -7.63
CA LYS A 100 -45.18 -22.69 -6.66
C LYS A 100 -44.53 -24.01 -7.09
N GLY A 101 -43.73 -24.60 -6.19
CA GLY A 101 -43.03 -25.86 -6.42
C GLY A 101 -41.78 -25.76 -7.30
N LYS A 102 -41.34 -24.54 -7.65
CA LYS A 102 -40.05 -24.31 -8.31
C LYS A 102 -39.01 -23.84 -7.29
N GLU A 103 -37.83 -24.42 -7.39
CA GLU A 103 -36.68 -24.11 -6.54
C GLU A 103 -35.62 -23.35 -7.34
N ASP A 104 -34.81 -22.57 -6.63
CA ASP A 104 -33.59 -21.96 -7.16
C ASP A 104 -32.42 -22.96 -7.14
N ASP A 105 -31.25 -22.51 -7.63
CA ASP A 105 -30.02 -23.32 -7.66
C ASP A 105 -29.53 -23.77 -6.26
N SER A 106 -30.09 -23.22 -5.18
CA SER A 106 -29.76 -23.56 -3.78
C SER A 106 -30.78 -24.52 -3.15
N GLY A 107 -31.82 -24.94 -3.89
CA GLY A 107 -32.90 -25.76 -3.37
C GLY A 107 -33.91 -24.97 -2.52
N GLU A 108 -33.87 -23.63 -2.54
CA GLU A 108 -34.90 -22.80 -1.89
C GLU A 108 -36.04 -22.49 -2.85
N GLN A 109 -37.26 -22.39 -2.33
CA GLN A 109 -38.41 -22.01 -3.14
C GLN A 109 -38.24 -20.60 -3.71
N LEU A 110 -38.50 -20.44 -5.01
CA LEU A 110 -38.39 -19.17 -5.71
C LEU A 110 -39.22 -18.06 -5.03
N LYS A 111 -38.55 -16.95 -4.71
CA LYS A 111 -39.16 -15.76 -4.10
C LYS A 111 -39.63 -14.80 -5.20
N THR A 112 -40.80 -14.21 -5.04
CA THR A 112 -41.40 -13.29 -6.02
C THR A 112 -41.55 -11.91 -5.42
N ALA A 113 -41.02 -10.89 -6.09
CA ALA A 113 -41.36 -9.50 -5.81
C ALA A 113 -42.61 -9.15 -6.60
N TYR A 114 -43.68 -8.71 -5.94
CA TYR A 114 -44.94 -8.30 -6.59
C TYR A 114 -45.33 -6.91 -6.10
N GLU A 115 -45.81 -6.07 -7.01
CA GLU A 115 -46.29 -4.72 -6.70
C GLU A 115 -47.46 -4.33 -7.62
N VAL A 116 -48.50 -3.77 -7.01
CA VAL A 116 -49.51 -2.98 -7.72
C VAL A 116 -49.02 -1.53 -7.72
N VAL A 117 -48.49 -1.07 -8.85
CA VAL A 117 -47.84 0.25 -8.95
C VAL A 117 -48.89 1.36 -9.01
N ASN A 118 -49.96 1.13 -9.77
CA ASN A 118 -51.14 1.99 -9.82
C ASN A 118 -52.33 1.22 -10.41
N GLU A 119 -53.46 1.89 -10.66
CA GLU A 119 -54.68 1.26 -11.19
C GLU A 119 -54.47 0.50 -12.51
N ARG A 120 -53.51 0.97 -13.33
CA ARG A 120 -53.22 0.44 -14.67
C ARG A 120 -52.00 -0.48 -14.75
N TRP A 121 -51.24 -0.68 -13.68
CA TRP A 121 -50.00 -1.47 -13.72
C TRP A 121 -49.86 -2.37 -12.49
N GLU A 122 -49.74 -3.67 -12.75
CA GLU A 122 -49.31 -4.68 -11.79
C GLU A 122 -48.08 -5.41 -12.35
N ILE A 123 -47.04 -5.54 -11.54
CA ILE A 123 -45.79 -6.15 -11.96
C ILE A 123 -45.32 -7.18 -10.95
N ALA A 124 -44.61 -8.19 -11.44
CA ALA A 124 -43.86 -9.11 -10.60
C ALA A 124 -42.50 -9.46 -11.23
N ALA A 125 -41.53 -9.82 -10.40
CA ALA A 125 -40.23 -10.30 -10.85
C ALA A 125 -39.68 -11.41 -9.93
N THR A 126 -39.11 -12.45 -10.54
CA THR A 126 -38.40 -13.54 -9.88
C THR A 126 -37.16 -13.94 -10.68
N VAL A 127 -36.40 -14.91 -10.18
CA VAL A 127 -35.20 -15.45 -10.81
C VAL A 127 -35.58 -16.37 -11.96
N SER A 128 -34.78 -16.34 -13.04
CA SER A 128 -34.84 -17.33 -14.10
C SER A 128 -33.53 -18.10 -14.24
N ASP A 129 -33.66 -19.42 -14.44
CA ASP A 129 -32.60 -20.40 -14.72
C ASP A 129 -32.42 -20.67 -16.22
N LYS A 130 -33.36 -20.24 -17.07
CA LYS A 130 -33.43 -20.57 -18.52
C LYS A 130 -33.34 -19.35 -19.44
N GLY A 131 -32.65 -18.30 -19.01
CA GLY A 131 -32.59 -17.04 -19.75
C GLY A 131 -33.74 -16.09 -19.41
N PHE A 132 -33.87 -14.99 -20.14
CA PHE A 132 -34.93 -14.02 -19.87
C PHE A 132 -36.31 -14.61 -20.16
N GLN A 133 -37.19 -14.57 -19.17
CA GLN A 133 -38.57 -15.05 -19.29
C GLN A 133 -39.56 -13.94 -19.01
N GLN A 134 -40.71 -13.98 -19.69
CA GLN A 134 -41.77 -12.99 -19.49
C GLN A 134 -43.16 -13.61 -19.63
N VAL A 135 -44.10 -13.13 -18.82
CA VAL A 135 -45.53 -13.38 -18.98
C VAL A 135 -46.25 -12.03 -18.87
N SER A 136 -46.88 -11.57 -19.95
CA SER A 136 -47.47 -10.24 -19.96
C SER A 136 -48.84 -10.16 -20.60
N PHE A 137 -49.62 -9.19 -20.11
CA PHE A 137 -50.96 -8.88 -20.54
C PHE A 137 -51.12 -7.38 -20.78
N VAL A 138 -51.61 -7.00 -21.95
CA VAL A 138 -51.99 -5.63 -22.30
C VAL A 138 -53.49 -5.61 -22.53
N ASN A 139 -54.25 -4.92 -21.68
CA ASN A 139 -55.72 -4.90 -21.75
C ASN A 139 -56.33 -6.32 -21.76
N SER A 140 -55.83 -7.22 -20.90
CA SER A 140 -56.17 -8.66 -20.85
C SER A 140 -55.80 -9.48 -22.11
N ILE A 141 -55.09 -8.91 -23.07
CA ILE A 141 -54.54 -9.61 -24.25
C ILE A 141 -53.18 -10.19 -23.88
N ALA A 142 -53.00 -11.50 -24.08
CA ALA A 142 -51.74 -12.18 -23.78
C ALA A 142 -50.66 -11.81 -24.81
N THR A 143 -49.69 -11.00 -24.41
CA THR A 143 -48.53 -10.62 -25.24
C THR A 143 -47.42 -11.65 -25.05
N THR A 144 -47.60 -12.84 -25.63
CA THR A 144 -46.71 -14.00 -25.45
C THR A 144 -45.27 -13.77 -25.92
N ARG A 145 -45.07 -12.84 -26.87
CA ARG A 145 -43.74 -12.42 -27.35
C ARG A 145 -43.25 -11.13 -26.70
N GLY A 146 -44.02 -10.56 -25.78
CA GLY A 146 -43.66 -9.39 -24.99
C GLY A 146 -43.84 -8.09 -25.76
N GLY A 147 -42.83 -7.22 -25.72
CA GLY A 147 -42.87 -5.92 -26.41
C GLY A 147 -42.42 -4.76 -25.52
N LYS A 148 -42.78 -3.55 -25.95
CA LYS A 148 -42.28 -2.31 -25.34
C LYS A 148 -42.66 -2.12 -23.87
N HIS A 149 -43.80 -2.65 -23.41
CA HIS A 149 -44.21 -2.63 -22.01
C HIS A 149 -43.32 -3.52 -21.15
N VAL A 150 -42.93 -4.69 -21.66
CA VAL A 150 -42.03 -5.62 -20.95
C VAL A 150 -40.63 -5.00 -20.86
N ASP A 151 -40.09 -4.49 -21.97
CA ASP A 151 -38.79 -3.83 -21.99
C ASP A 151 -38.75 -2.62 -21.04
N TYR A 152 -39.83 -1.83 -21.02
CA TYR A 152 -39.95 -0.68 -20.13
C TYR A 152 -39.82 -1.04 -18.64
N ILE A 153 -40.31 -2.21 -18.21
CA ILE A 153 -40.15 -2.69 -16.83
C ILE A 153 -38.78 -3.36 -16.63
N ALA A 154 -38.36 -4.21 -17.57
CA ALA A 154 -37.10 -4.92 -17.50
C ALA A 154 -35.90 -3.97 -17.40
N ASP A 155 -35.89 -2.92 -18.21
CA ASP A 155 -34.78 -1.96 -18.24
C ASP A 155 -34.68 -1.15 -16.94
N GLN A 156 -35.81 -0.80 -16.31
CA GLN A 156 -35.82 -0.15 -14.99
C GLN A 156 -35.21 -1.04 -13.91
N ILE A 157 -35.56 -2.34 -13.89
CA ILE A 157 -35.00 -3.31 -12.95
C ILE A 157 -33.51 -3.51 -13.20
N VAL A 158 -33.11 -3.73 -14.46
CA VAL A 158 -31.71 -3.97 -14.84
C VAL A 158 -30.84 -2.76 -14.49
N THR A 159 -31.27 -1.53 -14.77
CA THR A 159 -30.49 -0.33 -14.43
C THR A 159 -30.23 -0.23 -12.92
N LYS A 160 -31.25 -0.47 -12.08
CA LYS A 160 -31.07 -0.50 -10.61
C LYS A 160 -30.15 -1.64 -10.16
N MET A 161 -30.26 -2.82 -10.78
CA MET A 161 -29.41 -3.97 -10.45
C MET A 161 -27.95 -3.79 -10.89
N VAL A 162 -27.68 -3.12 -12.02
CA VAL A 162 -26.31 -2.85 -12.50
C VAL A 162 -25.50 -2.12 -11.43
N ASP A 163 -26.07 -1.11 -10.78
CA ASP A 163 -25.37 -0.34 -9.76
C ASP A 163 -25.04 -1.17 -8.51
N ILE A 164 -25.97 -2.06 -8.11
CA ILE A 164 -25.77 -2.99 -6.99
C ILE A 164 -24.72 -4.04 -7.34
N ILE A 165 -24.80 -4.64 -8.53
CA ILE A 165 -23.87 -5.67 -9.01
C ILE A 165 -22.48 -5.07 -9.16
N LYS A 166 -22.32 -3.85 -9.72
CA LYS A 166 -21.02 -3.17 -9.79
C LYS A 166 -20.39 -2.98 -8.41
N LYS A 167 -21.18 -2.63 -7.39
CA LYS A 167 -20.70 -2.52 -6.00
C LYS A 167 -20.31 -3.88 -5.40
N LYS A 168 -21.03 -4.96 -5.72
CA LYS A 168 -20.75 -6.32 -5.22
C LYS A 168 -19.69 -7.08 -6.02
N ASN A 169 -19.46 -6.72 -7.29
CA ASN A 169 -18.57 -7.42 -8.21
C ASN A 169 -17.10 -7.07 -7.99
N LYS A 170 -16.51 -7.78 -7.02
CA LYS A 170 -15.07 -7.70 -6.72
C LYS A 170 -14.18 -8.44 -7.72
N ALA A 171 -14.75 -9.27 -8.61
CA ALA A 171 -14.00 -10.07 -9.56
C ALA A 171 -13.52 -9.25 -10.77
N GLY A 172 -14.06 -8.06 -11.01
CA GLY A 172 -13.65 -7.18 -12.11
C GLY A 172 -14.13 -7.62 -13.49
N VAL A 173 -15.01 -8.63 -13.58
CA VAL A 173 -15.64 -9.06 -14.85
C VAL A 173 -16.67 -8.01 -15.26
N ASN A 174 -16.58 -7.49 -16.48
CA ASN A 174 -17.56 -6.52 -16.98
C ASN A 174 -18.90 -7.21 -17.27
N VAL A 175 -19.94 -6.88 -16.51
CA VAL A 175 -21.31 -7.42 -16.66
C VAL A 175 -22.14 -6.45 -17.49
N LYS A 176 -22.62 -6.91 -18.65
CA LYS A 176 -23.46 -6.12 -19.55
C LYS A 176 -24.95 -6.21 -19.15
N PRO A 177 -25.78 -5.18 -19.38
CA PRO A 177 -27.19 -5.16 -19.01
C PRO A 177 -28.00 -6.39 -19.47
N PHE A 178 -27.77 -6.86 -20.70
CA PHE A 178 -28.47 -8.05 -21.22
C PHE A 178 -28.14 -9.34 -20.43
N GLN A 179 -26.94 -9.42 -19.83
CA GLN A 179 -26.54 -10.58 -19.03
C GLN A 179 -27.33 -10.63 -17.72
N ILE A 180 -27.64 -9.47 -17.14
CA ILE A 180 -28.51 -9.36 -15.97
C ILE A 180 -29.95 -9.69 -16.37
N LYS A 181 -30.42 -9.13 -17.50
CA LYS A 181 -31.77 -9.41 -18.04
C LYS A 181 -32.00 -10.91 -18.21
N ASN A 182 -31.00 -11.66 -18.65
CA ASN A 182 -31.11 -13.11 -18.83
C ASN A 182 -31.33 -13.92 -17.54
N HIS A 183 -31.20 -13.32 -16.36
CA HIS A 183 -31.49 -13.98 -15.08
C HIS A 183 -32.84 -13.56 -14.49
N LEU A 184 -33.66 -12.81 -15.24
CA LEU A 184 -34.95 -12.29 -14.79
C LEU A 184 -36.12 -13.02 -15.43
N TRP A 185 -37.12 -13.30 -14.60
CA TRP A 185 -38.45 -13.68 -15.03
C TRP A 185 -39.45 -12.62 -14.60
N ILE A 186 -40.05 -11.92 -15.57
CA ILE A 186 -40.91 -10.75 -15.33
C ILE A 186 -42.38 -11.06 -15.67
N PHE A 187 -43.28 -10.59 -14.83
CA PHE A 187 -44.73 -10.65 -15.04
C PHE A 187 -45.27 -9.22 -15.14
N VAL A 188 -46.08 -8.92 -16.15
CA VAL A 188 -46.64 -7.57 -16.37
C VAL A 188 -48.12 -7.67 -16.72
N ASN A 189 -48.99 -7.06 -15.92
CA ASN A 189 -50.39 -6.83 -16.30
C ASN A 189 -50.62 -5.32 -16.38
N CYS A 190 -50.96 -4.82 -17.57
CA CYS A 190 -51.13 -3.39 -17.76
C CYS A 190 -52.32 -2.99 -18.64
N LEU A 191 -52.80 -1.77 -18.40
CA LEU A 191 -53.84 -1.12 -19.20
C LEU A 191 -53.23 0.02 -20.02
N ILE A 192 -53.25 -0.13 -21.34
CA ILE A 192 -52.60 0.78 -22.30
C ILE A 192 -53.67 1.46 -23.15
N GLU A 193 -53.55 2.78 -23.31
CA GLU A 193 -54.41 3.54 -24.22
C GLU A 193 -54.02 3.28 -25.67
N ASN A 194 -55.01 2.89 -26.49
CA ASN A 194 -54.85 2.67 -27.93
C ASN A 194 -53.58 1.87 -28.29
N PRO A 195 -53.39 0.65 -27.75
CA PRO A 195 -52.16 -0.11 -27.94
C PRO A 195 -51.97 -0.51 -29.41
N THR A 196 -50.74 -0.39 -29.89
CA THR A 196 -50.33 -0.90 -31.21
C THR A 196 -49.54 -2.19 -31.06
N PHE A 197 -49.72 -3.10 -32.02
CA PHE A 197 -49.09 -4.42 -32.03
C PHE A 197 -48.36 -4.66 -33.36
N ASP A 198 -47.53 -5.70 -33.40
CA ASP A 198 -46.82 -6.15 -34.60
C ASP A 198 -47.77 -6.72 -35.67
N SER A 199 -48.85 -7.38 -35.24
CA SER A 199 -49.84 -7.99 -36.11
C SER A 199 -51.21 -8.14 -35.42
N GLN A 200 -52.19 -8.68 -36.16
CA GLN A 200 -53.53 -8.93 -35.65
C GLN A 200 -53.58 -9.99 -34.53
N THR A 201 -52.59 -10.87 -34.42
CA THR A 201 -52.51 -11.84 -33.30
C THR A 201 -52.15 -11.16 -31.97
N LYS A 202 -51.62 -9.93 -32.03
CA LYS A 202 -51.32 -9.06 -30.87
C LYS A 202 -50.37 -9.70 -29.85
N GLU A 203 -49.42 -10.49 -30.34
CA GLU A 203 -48.44 -11.17 -29.50
C GLU A 203 -47.31 -10.25 -29.02
N THR A 204 -47.00 -9.19 -29.79
CA THR A 204 -45.95 -8.22 -29.45
C THR A 204 -46.50 -6.79 -29.47
N MET A 205 -46.42 -6.07 -28.34
CA MET A 205 -46.83 -4.66 -28.28
C MET A 205 -45.68 -3.73 -28.76
N THR A 206 -45.98 -2.82 -29.68
CA THR A 206 -45.00 -1.94 -30.35
C THR A 206 -45.06 -0.48 -29.92
N LEU A 207 -46.12 -0.07 -29.21
CA LEU A 207 -46.33 1.31 -28.81
C LEU A 207 -45.16 1.84 -27.95
N GLN A 208 -44.73 3.07 -28.19
CA GLN A 208 -43.64 3.68 -27.43
C GLN A 208 -44.11 4.11 -26.03
N SER A 209 -43.24 3.98 -25.02
CA SER A 209 -43.57 4.19 -23.60
C SER A 209 -44.16 5.56 -23.27
N LYS A 210 -43.76 6.61 -24.01
CA LYS A 210 -44.32 7.96 -23.89
C LYS A 210 -45.83 8.06 -24.17
N ASN A 211 -46.38 7.10 -24.92
CA ASN A 211 -47.77 7.09 -25.38
C ASN A 211 -48.65 6.05 -24.66
N PHE A 212 -48.18 5.44 -23.56
CA PHE A 212 -48.95 4.42 -22.84
C PHE A 212 -50.22 4.94 -22.15
N GLY A 213 -50.39 6.27 -22.05
CA GLY A 213 -51.48 6.90 -21.29
C GLY A 213 -51.31 6.79 -19.77
N SER A 214 -50.21 6.19 -19.30
CA SER A 214 -49.85 6.07 -17.88
C SER A 214 -48.36 5.77 -17.72
N LYS A 215 -47.82 6.02 -16.53
CA LYS A 215 -46.43 5.68 -16.17
C LYS A 215 -46.41 4.54 -15.15
N CYS A 216 -45.39 3.70 -15.23
CA CYS A 216 -45.14 2.66 -14.24
C CYS A 216 -43.79 2.93 -13.60
N VAL A 217 -43.81 3.48 -12.38
CA VAL A 217 -42.63 3.77 -11.57
C VAL A 217 -42.69 2.87 -10.33
N PRO A 218 -41.98 1.72 -10.32
CA PRO A 218 -41.97 0.83 -9.17
C PRO A 218 -41.38 1.49 -7.93
N SER A 219 -41.81 1.09 -6.74
CA SER A 219 -41.28 1.65 -5.50
C SER A 219 -39.91 1.11 -5.14
N ASP A 220 -39.18 1.83 -4.28
CA ASP A 220 -37.91 1.34 -3.71
C ASP A 220 -38.10 0.03 -2.93
N LYS A 221 -39.30 -0.22 -2.36
CA LYS A 221 -39.63 -1.50 -1.71
C LYS A 221 -39.63 -2.66 -2.71
N PHE A 222 -40.16 -2.45 -3.91
CA PHE A 222 -40.13 -3.45 -4.97
C PHE A 222 -38.69 -3.74 -5.40
N PHE A 223 -37.88 -2.72 -5.67
CA PHE A 223 -36.46 -2.92 -6.02
C PHE A 223 -35.67 -3.62 -4.91
N ALA A 224 -35.94 -3.31 -3.65
CA ALA A 224 -35.35 -4.01 -2.50
C ALA A 224 -35.79 -5.49 -2.46
N SER A 225 -37.05 -5.79 -2.77
CA SER A 225 -37.56 -7.16 -2.85
C SER A 225 -36.93 -7.95 -4.00
N VAL A 226 -36.78 -7.35 -5.19
CA VAL A 226 -36.08 -7.97 -6.33
C VAL A 226 -34.62 -8.23 -6.01
N THR A 227 -33.98 -7.35 -5.24
CA THR A 227 -32.59 -7.58 -4.80
C THR A 227 -32.46 -8.77 -3.85
N LYS A 228 -33.50 -9.06 -3.06
CA LYS A 228 -33.53 -10.12 -2.04
C LYS A 228 -34.12 -11.45 -2.54
N ASN A 229 -34.65 -11.50 -3.76
CA ASN A 229 -35.31 -12.69 -4.31
C ASN A 229 -34.34 -13.73 -4.91
N GLY A 230 -33.01 -13.49 -4.82
CA GLY A 230 -31.95 -14.35 -5.34
C GLY A 230 -31.34 -13.89 -6.67
N ALA A 231 -31.95 -12.94 -7.40
CA ALA A 231 -31.49 -12.56 -8.74
C ALA A 231 -30.08 -11.96 -8.76
N VAL A 232 -29.72 -11.15 -7.77
CA VAL A 232 -28.35 -10.60 -7.66
C VAL A 232 -27.34 -11.71 -7.38
N ASP A 233 -27.70 -12.68 -6.53
CA ASP A 233 -26.78 -13.74 -6.13
C ASP A 233 -26.57 -14.76 -7.26
N ALA A 234 -27.61 -15.06 -8.05
CA ALA A 234 -27.51 -15.86 -9.27
C ALA A 234 -26.54 -15.23 -10.29
N VAL A 235 -26.68 -13.92 -10.57
CA VAL A 235 -25.76 -13.19 -11.46
C VAL A 235 -24.34 -13.22 -10.89
N MET A 236 -24.17 -13.01 -9.59
CA MET A 236 -22.85 -13.04 -8.95
C MET A 236 -22.20 -14.43 -8.98
N SER A 237 -22.99 -15.49 -8.85
CA SER A 237 -22.54 -16.87 -9.00
C SER A 237 -22.06 -17.13 -10.43
N TRP A 238 -22.85 -16.72 -11.43
CA TRP A 238 -22.46 -16.80 -12.84
C TRP A 238 -21.17 -16.03 -13.13
N VAL A 239 -21.03 -14.81 -12.60
CA VAL A 239 -19.80 -14.00 -12.74
C VAL A 239 -18.58 -14.75 -12.19
N ARG A 240 -18.70 -15.34 -10.99
CA ARG A 240 -17.62 -16.13 -10.38
C ARG A 240 -17.29 -17.36 -11.22
N PHE A 241 -18.29 -18.08 -11.69
CA PHE A 241 -18.10 -19.27 -12.53
C PHE A 241 -17.40 -18.93 -13.84
N LYS A 242 -17.81 -17.84 -14.50
CA LYS A 242 -17.18 -17.37 -15.74
C LYS A 242 -15.72 -17.00 -15.51
N ALA A 243 -15.43 -16.23 -14.46
CA ALA A 243 -14.08 -15.88 -14.07
C ALA A 243 -13.24 -17.16 -13.83
N GLN A 244 -13.69 -18.07 -12.97
CA GLN A 244 -12.96 -19.31 -12.68
C GLN A 244 -12.71 -20.15 -13.95
N THR A 245 -13.65 -20.15 -14.88
CA THR A 245 -13.50 -20.85 -16.18
C THR A 245 -12.44 -20.19 -17.06
N GLU A 246 -12.31 -18.86 -17.06
CA GLU A 246 -11.24 -18.15 -17.76
C GLU A 246 -9.86 -18.44 -17.15
N LEU A 247 -9.71 -18.43 -15.82
CA LEU A 247 -8.47 -18.86 -15.16
C LEU A 247 -8.11 -20.30 -15.49
N SER A 248 -9.10 -21.19 -15.53
CA SER A 248 -8.88 -22.61 -15.84
C SER A 248 -8.32 -22.82 -17.25
N LYS A 249 -8.52 -21.87 -18.19
CA LYS A 249 -7.90 -21.94 -19.53
C LYS A 249 -6.38 -21.71 -19.50
N GLN A 250 -5.85 -21.08 -18.45
CA GLN A 250 -4.40 -20.91 -18.28
C GLN A 250 -3.71 -22.18 -17.76
N CYS A 251 -4.49 -23.09 -17.17
CA CYS A 251 -4.01 -24.39 -16.72
C CYS A 251 -3.93 -25.39 -17.88
N ASN A 252 -2.92 -26.24 -17.87
CA ASN A 252 -2.90 -27.39 -18.75
C ASN A 252 -3.84 -28.48 -18.19
N SER A 253 -4.82 -28.90 -18.98
CA SER A 253 -5.78 -29.95 -18.60
C SER A 253 -5.12 -31.34 -18.47
N LYS A 254 -3.99 -31.56 -19.15
CA LYS A 254 -3.18 -32.78 -19.07
C LYS A 254 -1.76 -32.47 -18.62
N LYS A 255 -1.19 -33.39 -17.85
CA LYS A 255 0.22 -33.36 -17.45
C LYS A 255 1.12 -33.44 -18.69
N GLN A 256 1.96 -32.44 -18.90
CA GLN A 256 2.89 -32.37 -20.03
C GLN A 256 4.31 -32.70 -19.55
N SER A 257 5.07 -33.47 -20.33
CA SER A 257 6.45 -33.82 -19.98
C SER A 257 7.46 -32.69 -20.25
N LYS A 258 7.20 -31.82 -21.23
CA LYS A 258 8.05 -30.66 -21.54
C LYS A 258 7.22 -29.41 -21.76
N LEU A 259 7.68 -28.29 -21.22
CA LEU A 259 7.04 -26.98 -21.39
C LEU A 259 7.73 -26.17 -22.48
N LYS A 260 6.95 -25.37 -23.21
CA LYS A 260 7.45 -24.42 -24.23
C LYS A 260 7.07 -22.99 -23.80
N GLY A 261 7.91 -22.02 -24.15
CA GLY A 261 7.60 -20.59 -23.93
C GLY A 261 7.94 -20.05 -22.54
N ILE A 262 8.72 -20.77 -21.72
CA ILE A 262 9.24 -20.29 -20.43
C ILE A 262 10.79 -20.38 -20.46
N PRO A 263 11.50 -19.44 -21.10
CA PRO A 263 12.95 -19.56 -21.32
C PRO A 263 13.79 -19.56 -20.04
N LYS A 264 13.29 -18.93 -18.97
CA LYS A 264 14.02 -18.83 -17.69
C LYS A 264 13.99 -20.11 -16.85
N LEU A 265 13.13 -21.06 -17.17
CA LEU A 265 13.00 -22.34 -16.46
C LEU A 265 14.15 -23.27 -16.85
N GLU A 266 14.93 -23.71 -15.87
CA GLU A 266 15.74 -24.92 -16.01
C GLU A 266 14.88 -26.08 -15.50
N ASP A 267 14.32 -26.85 -16.42
CA ASP A 267 13.36 -27.90 -16.08
C ASP A 267 14.10 -29.18 -15.67
N ALA A 268 13.62 -29.87 -14.64
CA ALA A 268 14.17 -31.16 -14.27
C ALA A 268 13.87 -32.20 -15.38
N ASN A 269 14.81 -33.10 -15.68
CA ASN A 269 14.62 -34.05 -16.78
C ASN A 269 13.39 -34.97 -16.57
N ASP A 270 13.08 -35.30 -15.32
CA ASP A 270 11.94 -36.16 -14.95
C ASP A 270 10.64 -35.39 -14.67
N ALA A 271 10.65 -34.05 -14.71
CA ALA A 271 9.48 -33.25 -14.39
C ALA A 271 8.35 -33.46 -15.42
N GLY A 272 7.15 -33.79 -14.96
CA GLY A 272 6.04 -34.16 -15.85
C GLY A 272 6.01 -35.62 -16.31
N THR A 273 6.96 -36.47 -15.88
CA THR A 273 6.96 -37.92 -16.17
C THR A 273 6.29 -38.75 -15.05
N LYS A 274 6.51 -40.08 -15.03
CA LYS A 274 6.09 -40.95 -13.92
C LYS A 274 6.85 -40.66 -12.61
N HIS A 275 8.04 -40.05 -12.69
CA HIS A 275 8.91 -39.73 -11.54
C HIS A 275 8.68 -38.32 -10.96
N SER A 276 7.66 -37.60 -11.41
CA SER A 276 7.41 -36.21 -10.98
C SER A 276 7.26 -36.03 -9.47
N ILE A 277 6.79 -37.05 -8.75
CA ILE A 277 6.63 -36.99 -7.30
C ILE A 277 7.97 -36.85 -6.57
N ASP A 278 9.06 -37.34 -7.19
CA ASP A 278 10.41 -37.22 -6.67
C ASP A 278 11.09 -35.91 -7.09
N CYS A 279 10.50 -35.18 -8.04
CA CYS A 279 11.03 -33.92 -8.55
C CYS A 279 10.73 -32.74 -7.62
N THR A 280 11.71 -31.87 -7.43
CA THR A 280 11.61 -30.63 -6.65
C THR A 280 11.89 -29.42 -7.54
N LEU A 281 10.97 -28.45 -7.55
CA LEU A 281 11.20 -27.16 -8.20
C LEU A 281 11.78 -26.18 -7.18
N ILE A 282 12.93 -25.61 -7.46
CA ILE A 282 13.55 -24.57 -6.63
C ILE A 282 13.14 -23.19 -7.19
N LEU A 283 12.48 -22.38 -6.37
CA LEU A 283 12.17 -20.99 -6.71
C LEU A 283 13.22 -20.07 -6.11
N THR A 284 13.81 -19.21 -6.94
CA THR A 284 14.87 -18.30 -6.51
C THR A 284 14.46 -16.85 -6.55
N GLU A 285 15.00 -16.04 -5.65
CA GLU A 285 14.88 -14.58 -5.69
C GLU A 285 15.84 -13.99 -6.75
N GLY A 286 15.30 -13.71 -7.94
CA GLY A 286 16.07 -13.15 -9.05
C GLY A 286 17.03 -14.13 -9.74
N ASP A 287 17.71 -13.61 -10.76
CA ASP A 287 18.63 -14.39 -11.60
C ASP A 287 19.99 -14.64 -10.90
N SER A 288 20.33 -13.85 -9.88
CA SER A 288 21.57 -14.05 -9.08
C SER A 288 21.50 -15.35 -8.27
N ALA A 289 20.43 -15.55 -7.51
CA ALA A 289 20.20 -16.78 -6.76
C ALA A 289 20.00 -18.00 -7.69
N LYS A 290 19.43 -17.82 -8.89
CA LYS A 290 19.35 -18.89 -9.91
C LYS A 290 20.73 -19.45 -10.24
N SER A 291 21.73 -18.59 -10.44
CA SER A 291 23.09 -19.01 -10.81
C SER A 291 23.71 -19.92 -9.75
N LEU A 292 23.45 -19.64 -8.47
CA LEU A 292 23.90 -20.46 -7.35
C LEU A 292 23.26 -21.86 -7.39
N VAL A 293 21.95 -21.94 -7.64
CA VAL A 293 21.25 -23.23 -7.79
C VAL A 293 21.78 -24.01 -8.99
N VAL A 294 22.02 -23.35 -10.14
CA VAL A 294 22.58 -24.02 -11.33
C VAL A 294 23.96 -24.62 -11.04
N ALA A 295 24.80 -23.95 -10.25
CA ALA A 295 26.07 -24.52 -9.78
C ALA A 295 25.84 -25.74 -8.88
N GLY A 296 24.84 -25.68 -8.00
CA GLY A 296 24.39 -26.78 -7.14
C GLY A 296 23.84 -27.99 -7.90
N LEU A 297 23.12 -27.78 -9.00
CA LEU A 297 22.64 -28.84 -9.90
C LEU A 297 23.79 -29.68 -10.48
N GLY A 298 25.00 -29.14 -10.56
CA GLY A 298 26.20 -29.89 -10.90
C GLY A 298 26.58 -30.98 -9.89
N VAL A 299 26.06 -30.90 -8.66
CA VAL A 299 26.29 -31.87 -7.57
C VAL A 299 25.11 -32.83 -7.42
N ILE A 300 23.88 -32.30 -7.32
CA ILE A 300 22.68 -33.10 -7.04
C ILE A 300 22.03 -33.70 -8.29
N GLY A 301 22.49 -33.32 -9.49
CA GLY A 301 21.96 -33.77 -10.77
C GLY A 301 20.73 -32.99 -11.25
N ARG A 302 20.45 -33.08 -12.56
CA ARG A 302 19.35 -32.38 -13.24
C ARG A 302 18.07 -33.20 -13.35
N ASP A 303 18.10 -34.48 -12.96
CA ASP A 303 16.96 -35.36 -13.20
C ASP A 303 15.77 -35.00 -12.31
N LYS A 304 16.05 -34.74 -11.02
CA LYS A 304 15.02 -34.50 -10.00
C LYS A 304 14.88 -33.05 -9.57
N TYR A 305 15.73 -32.13 -10.04
CA TYR A 305 15.74 -30.75 -9.58
C TYR A 305 15.65 -29.77 -10.74
N GLY A 306 14.67 -28.87 -10.67
CA GLY A 306 14.51 -27.76 -11.61
C GLY A 306 14.65 -26.43 -10.87
N VAL A 307 14.90 -25.33 -11.59
CA VAL A 307 14.98 -23.98 -11.01
C VAL A 307 14.24 -22.95 -11.84
N PHE A 308 13.53 -22.05 -11.17
CA PHE A 308 12.84 -20.91 -11.79
C PHE A 308 13.03 -19.62 -10.95
N PRO A 309 13.56 -18.53 -11.55
CA PRO A 309 13.76 -17.27 -10.85
C PRO A 309 12.49 -16.40 -10.88
N LEU A 310 12.11 -15.88 -9.71
CA LEU A 310 11.08 -14.86 -9.59
C LEU A 310 11.66 -13.49 -9.96
N ARG A 311 10.89 -12.67 -10.67
CA ARG A 311 11.32 -11.29 -11.04
C ARG A 311 11.36 -10.30 -9.87
N GLY A 312 10.77 -10.64 -8.73
CA GLY A 312 10.66 -9.79 -7.55
C GLY A 312 9.52 -10.25 -6.64
N LYS A 313 8.97 -9.32 -5.85
CA LYS A 313 7.85 -9.60 -4.94
C LYS A 313 6.64 -10.13 -5.71
N MET A 314 6.15 -11.30 -5.29
CA MET A 314 4.97 -11.93 -5.88
C MET A 314 3.70 -11.13 -5.57
N LEU A 315 2.74 -11.13 -6.50
CA LEU A 315 1.44 -10.50 -6.28
C LEU A 315 0.67 -11.26 -5.18
N ASN A 316 0.14 -10.54 -4.18
CA ASN A 316 -0.77 -11.13 -3.19
C ASN A 316 -2.10 -11.52 -3.87
N VAL A 317 -2.22 -12.79 -4.24
CA VAL A 317 -3.36 -13.33 -5.00
C VAL A 317 -4.70 -13.24 -4.29
N ARG A 318 -4.72 -13.17 -2.95
CA ARG A 318 -5.95 -13.13 -2.14
C ARG A 318 -6.71 -11.81 -2.30
N GLU A 319 -5.97 -10.75 -2.64
CA GLU A 319 -6.47 -9.38 -2.73
C GLU A 319 -6.40 -8.85 -4.17
N ALA A 320 -5.90 -9.66 -5.10
CA ALA A 320 -5.79 -9.33 -6.51
C ALA A 320 -7.11 -9.56 -7.23
N THR A 321 -7.44 -8.65 -8.15
CA THR A 321 -8.56 -8.86 -9.07
C THR A 321 -8.25 -9.99 -10.03
N HIS A 322 -9.30 -10.58 -10.60
CA HIS A 322 -9.15 -11.66 -11.58
C HIS A 322 -8.28 -11.26 -12.78
N LYS A 323 -8.46 -10.03 -13.27
CA LYS A 323 -7.68 -9.45 -14.35
C LYS A 323 -6.19 -9.38 -13.99
N GLN A 324 -5.86 -8.90 -12.79
CA GLN A 324 -4.47 -8.80 -12.33
C GLN A 324 -3.79 -10.16 -12.26
N ILE A 325 -4.51 -11.21 -11.83
CA ILE A 325 -3.98 -12.58 -11.78
C ILE A 325 -3.73 -13.11 -13.20
N LEU A 326 -4.69 -12.93 -14.11
CA LEU A 326 -4.58 -13.37 -15.50
C LEU A 326 -3.46 -12.67 -16.27
N GLU A 327 -3.25 -11.38 -16.03
CA GLU A 327 -2.18 -10.59 -16.67
C GLU A 327 -0.80 -10.82 -16.04
N ASN A 328 -0.75 -11.43 -14.85
CA ASN A 328 0.52 -11.70 -14.16
C ASN A 328 1.23 -12.92 -14.75
N ALA A 329 2.25 -12.65 -15.56
CA ALA A 329 3.06 -13.68 -16.21
C ALA A 329 3.76 -14.63 -15.22
N GLU A 330 4.21 -14.15 -14.06
CA GLU A 330 4.91 -14.97 -13.06
C GLU A 330 3.99 -16.04 -12.46
N ILE A 331 2.78 -15.64 -12.03
CA ILE A 331 1.77 -16.59 -11.52
C ILE A 331 1.42 -17.63 -12.59
N ASN A 332 1.16 -17.17 -13.82
CA ASN A 332 0.81 -18.07 -14.92
C ASN A 332 1.95 -19.06 -15.24
N ASN A 333 3.20 -18.62 -15.18
CA ASN A 333 4.36 -19.48 -15.37
C ASN A 333 4.44 -20.53 -14.25
N LEU A 334 4.32 -20.14 -12.98
CA LEU A 334 4.35 -21.07 -11.85
C LEU A 334 3.27 -22.15 -11.95
N ILE A 335 2.04 -21.76 -12.32
CA ILE A 335 0.92 -22.70 -12.51
C ILE A 335 1.27 -23.72 -13.60
N LYS A 336 1.83 -23.27 -14.73
CA LYS A 336 2.24 -24.14 -15.83
C LYS A 336 3.42 -25.04 -15.45
N ILE A 337 4.43 -24.50 -14.77
CA ILE A 337 5.64 -25.23 -14.34
C ILE A 337 5.27 -26.35 -13.39
N LEU A 338 4.43 -26.08 -12.39
CA LEU A 338 4.01 -27.04 -11.39
C LEU A 338 2.89 -27.98 -11.87
N GLY A 339 2.15 -27.60 -12.93
CA GLY A 339 1.00 -28.37 -13.42
C GLY A 339 -0.23 -28.20 -12.53
N LEU A 340 -0.39 -27.03 -11.91
CA LEU A 340 -1.49 -26.73 -10.99
C LEU A 340 -2.81 -26.47 -11.73
N GLN A 341 -3.93 -26.85 -11.12
CA GLN A 341 -5.28 -26.69 -11.66
C GLN A 341 -6.21 -26.05 -10.63
N TYR A 342 -6.82 -24.90 -10.94
CA TYR A 342 -7.68 -24.15 -10.00
C TYR A 342 -8.94 -24.89 -9.52
N LYS A 343 -9.45 -25.87 -10.29
CA LYS A 343 -10.64 -26.64 -9.94
C LYS A 343 -10.33 -27.95 -9.22
N LYS A 344 -9.06 -28.32 -9.08
CA LYS A 344 -8.64 -29.57 -8.47
C LYS A 344 -8.27 -29.34 -7.01
N GLN A 345 -8.83 -30.15 -6.12
CA GLN A 345 -8.35 -30.27 -4.75
C GLN A 345 -7.26 -31.34 -4.71
N TYR A 346 -6.08 -30.99 -4.20
CA TYR A 346 -4.95 -31.90 -4.07
C TYR A 346 -4.92 -32.42 -2.64
N SER A 347 -5.66 -33.49 -2.37
CA SER A 347 -5.84 -34.00 -1.00
C SER A 347 -5.11 -35.33 -0.77
N THR A 348 -4.74 -36.04 -1.83
CA THR A 348 -4.13 -37.37 -1.76
C THR A 348 -2.78 -37.45 -2.47
N ALA A 349 -2.00 -38.48 -2.18
CA ALA A 349 -0.74 -38.75 -2.88
C ALA A 349 -0.96 -39.00 -4.39
N ASP A 350 -2.11 -39.58 -4.78
CA ASP A 350 -2.46 -39.77 -6.18
C ASP A 350 -2.76 -38.44 -6.89
N ASP A 351 -3.29 -37.45 -6.17
CA ASP A 351 -3.47 -36.11 -6.72
C ASP A 351 -2.13 -35.45 -7.03
N LEU A 352 -1.12 -35.62 -6.17
CA LEU A 352 0.22 -35.09 -6.40
C LEU A 352 0.87 -35.69 -7.66
N LYS A 353 0.55 -36.93 -8.03
CA LYS A 353 1.05 -37.54 -9.29
C LYS A 353 0.63 -36.75 -10.54
N THR A 354 -0.44 -35.96 -10.45
CA THR A 354 -0.88 -35.10 -11.57
C THR A 354 -0.04 -33.83 -11.75
N LEU A 355 0.74 -33.45 -10.73
CA LEU A 355 1.68 -32.33 -10.80
C LEU A 355 2.94 -32.71 -11.58
N ARG A 356 3.63 -31.69 -12.08
CA ARG A 356 4.95 -31.79 -12.72
C ARG A 356 6.08 -32.03 -11.70
N TYR A 357 5.90 -31.48 -10.51
CA TYR A 357 6.83 -31.51 -9.39
C TYR A 357 6.08 -31.90 -8.12
N GLY A 358 6.65 -32.81 -7.33
CA GLY A 358 6.09 -33.27 -6.06
C GLY A 358 6.39 -32.33 -4.90
N ARG A 359 7.41 -31.47 -5.03
CA ARG A 359 7.81 -30.48 -4.02
C ARG A 359 8.17 -29.14 -4.64
N LEU A 360 7.96 -28.09 -3.86
CA LEU A 360 8.36 -26.72 -4.17
C LEU A 360 9.29 -26.23 -3.06
N MET A 361 10.55 -25.99 -3.41
CA MET A 361 11.57 -25.48 -2.50
C MET A 361 11.77 -23.99 -2.73
N ILE A 362 11.68 -23.19 -1.68
CA ILE A 362 11.85 -21.75 -1.71
C ILE A 362 13.28 -21.41 -1.31
N MET A 363 14.00 -20.69 -2.17
CA MET A 363 15.38 -20.27 -1.95
C MET A 363 15.49 -18.75 -2.18
N THR A 364 15.31 -18.00 -1.10
CA THR A 364 15.42 -16.53 -1.10
C THR A 364 16.67 -16.09 -0.36
N ASP A 365 17.00 -14.81 -0.48
CA ASP A 365 18.02 -14.21 0.37
C ASP A 365 17.59 -14.35 1.85
N GLN A 366 18.57 -14.54 2.75
CA GLN A 366 18.32 -14.69 4.20
C GLN A 366 18.20 -13.31 4.85
N ASP A 367 17.39 -12.47 4.23
CA ASP A 367 17.01 -11.15 4.70
C ASP A 367 15.49 -11.05 4.88
N GLN A 368 15.03 -9.90 5.35
CA GLN A 368 13.62 -9.67 5.62
C GLN A 368 12.76 -9.64 4.34
N ASP A 369 13.30 -9.15 3.21
CA ASP A 369 12.56 -9.11 1.94
C ASP A 369 12.37 -10.53 1.37
N GLY A 370 13.35 -11.42 1.54
CA GLY A 370 13.24 -12.84 1.28
C GLY A 370 12.16 -13.52 2.11
N SER A 371 12.09 -13.24 3.43
CA SER A 371 10.99 -13.72 4.29
C SER A 371 9.60 -13.29 3.78
N HIS A 372 9.47 -12.09 3.22
CA HIS A 372 8.21 -11.67 2.61
C HIS A 372 7.85 -12.48 1.36
N ILE A 373 8.84 -12.78 0.50
CA ILE A 373 8.64 -13.62 -0.69
C ILE A 373 8.19 -15.03 -0.28
N LYS A 374 8.83 -15.64 0.74
CA LYS A 374 8.40 -16.92 1.32
C LYS A 374 6.93 -16.86 1.75
N GLY A 375 6.55 -15.81 2.49
CA GLY A 375 5.18 -15.62 2.95
C GLY A 375 4.17 -15.45 1.80
N LEU A 376 4.52 -14.71 0.74
CA LEU A 376 3.66 -14.54 -0.42
C LEU A 376 3.45 -15.84 -1.20
N LEU A 377 4.48 -16.69 -1.31
CA LEU A 377 4.39 -18.02 -1.92
C LEU A 377 3.53 -18.98 -1.08
N ILE A 378 3.71 -18.98 0.24
CA ILE A 378 2.86 -19.73 1.17
C ILE A 378 1.41 -19.27 1.02
N ASN A 379 1.15 -17.97 0.99
CA ASN A 379 -0.18 -17.40 0.78
C ASN A 379 -0.77 -17.76 -0.60
N PHE A 380 0.06 -17.79 -1.65
CA PHE A 380 -0.36 -18.21 -2.99
C PHE A 380 -0.88 -19.66 -3.00
N VAL A 381 -0.15 -20.58 -2.36
CA VAL A 381 -0.57 -21.98 -2.24
C VAL A 381 -1.76 -22.10 -1.30
N HIS A 382 -1.73 -21.47 -0.12
CA HIS A 382 -2.83 -21.48 0.85
C HIS A 382 -4.14 -20.97 0.25
N HIS A 383 -4.11 -19.90 -0.54
CA HIS A 383 -5.34 -19.29 -1.05
C HIS A 383 -6.01 -20.16 -2.12
N ASN A 384 -5.20 -20.74 -3.02
CA ASN A 384 -5.72 -21.46 -4.18
C ASN A 384 -5.83 -22.98 -3.96
N TRP A 385 -4.90 -23.58 -3.20
CA TRP A 385 -4.78 -25.01 -2.97
C TRP A 385 -4.36 -25.32 -1.52
N PRO A 386 -5.16 -24.97 -0.50
CA PRO A 386 -4.78 -25.10 0.92
C PRO A 386 -4.38 -26.53 1.30
N LYS A 387 -5.03 -27.54 0.72
CA LYS A 387 -4.72 -28.97 0.95
C LYS A 387 -3.30 -29.38 0.57
N LEU A 388 -2.61 -28.64 -0.30
CA LEU A 388 -1.19 -28.91 -0.57
C LEU A 388 -0.29 -28.63 0.64
N LEU A 389 -0.67 -27.70 1.53
CA LEU A 389 0.11 -27.39 2.73
C LEU A 389 0.12 -28.57 3.71
N GLU A 390 -0.95 -29.37 3.72
CA GLU A 390 -1.09 -30.59 4.54
C GLU A 390 -0.17 -31.73 4.05
N LEU A 391 0.33 -31.65 2.81
CA LEU A 391 1.09 -32.72 2.15
C LEU A 391 2.61 -32.49 2.12
N ASN A 392 3.15 -31.62 2.99
CA ASN A 392 4.58 -31.23 3.02
C ASN A 392 5.12 -30.83 1.62
N PHE A 393 4.27 -30.18 0.81
CA PHE A 393 4.61 -29.76 -0.55
C PHE A 393 5.66 -28.64 -0.58
N LEU A 394 5.66 -27.78 0.45
CA LEU A 394 6.57 -26.64 0.57
C LEU A 394 7.80 -26.98 1.41
N GLU A 395 8.96 -26.62 0.88
CA GLU A 395 10.26 -26.69 1.55
C GLU A 395 10.98 -25.35 1.43
N GLU A 396 11.97 -25.12 2.26
CA GLU A 396 12.85 -23.97 2.21
C GLU A 396 14.31 -24.43 2.16
N PHE A 397 15.13 -23.67 1.43
CA PHE A 397 16.57 -23.78 1.45
C PHE A 397 17.18 -22.59 2.21
N ILE A 398 17.76 -22.86 3.38
CA ILE A 398 18.47 -21.85 4.18
C ILE A 398 19.96 -21.81 3.84
N THR A 399 20.60 -20.64 4.00
CA THR A 399 22.05 -20.47 3.86
C THR A 399 22.64 -19.85 5.13
N PRO A 400 23.96 -19.99 5.37
CA PRO A 400 24.61 -19.32 6.51
C PRO A 400 24.47 -17.80 6.46
N ILE A 401 24.29 -17.16 7.61
CA ILE A 401 24.22 -15.70 7.77
C ILE A 401 25.61 -15.13 8.06
N VAL A 402 26.45 -15.87 8.79
CA VAL A 402 27.82 -15.46 9.14
C VAL A 402 28.77 -16.61 8.90
N LYS A 403 29.93 -16.35 8.29
CA LYS A 403 31.05 -17.29 8.23
C LYS A 403 32.28 -16.66 8.84
N VAL A 404 32.92 -17.38 9.75
CA VAL A 404 34.21 -16.99 10.32
C VAL A 404 35.29 -17.88 9.75
N SER A 405 36.43 -17.30 9.38
CA SER A 405 37.57 -18.06 8.87
C SER A 405 38.87 -17.67 9.56
N LYS A 406 39.71 -18.68 9.77
CA LYS A 406 41.09 -18.54 10.27
C LYS A 406 41.97 -19.52 9.50
N GLY A 407 42.74 -19.02 8.54
CA GLY A 407 43.46 -19.86 7.59
C GLY A 407 42.50 -20.67 6.73
N THR A 408 42.67 -22.00 6.71
CA THR A 408 41.82 -22.95 5.96
C THR A 408 40.57 -23.42 6.73
N VAL A 409 40.48 -23.14 8.03
CA VAL A 409 39.34 -23.55 8.86
C VAL A 409 38.26 -22.46 8.80
N GLY A 410 37.09 -22.83 8.27
CA GLY A 410 35.89 -21.99 8.25
C GLY A 410 34.78 -22.59 9.11
N LYS A 411 34.04 -21.74 9.84
CA LYS A 411 32.82 -22.12 10.56
C LYS A 411 31.67 -21.22 10.12
N SER A 412 30.55 -21.85 9.79
CA SER A 412 29.34 -21.18 9.28
C SER A 412 28.27 -21.18 10.36
N PHE A 413 27.59 -20.05 10.52
CA PHE A 413 26.51 -19.82 11.47
C PHE A 413 25.23 -19.46 10.74
N TYR A 414 24.11 -19.99 11.20
CA TYR A 414 22.80 -19.83 10.54
C TYR A 414 21.84 -18.96 11.33
N SER A 415 22.27 -18.48 12.49
CA SER A 415 21.57 -17.48 13.29
C SER A 415 22.58 -16.56 13.97
N LEU A 416 22.18 -15.33 14.28
CA LEU A 416 23.02 -14.38 15.00
C LEU A 416 23.36 -14.84 16.44
N PRO A 417 22.45 -15.48 17.22
CA PRO A 417 22.80 -16.00 18.54
C PRO A 417 23.90 -17.04 18.48
N GLU A 418 23.84 -17.96 17.52
CA GLU A 418 24.87 -19.00 17.35
C GLU A 418 26.26 -18.37 17.14
N PHE A 419 26.30 -17.27 16.39
CA PHE A 419 27.52 -16.48 16.19
C PHE A 419 27.96 -15.72 17.44
N GLU A 420 27.04 -15.04 18.13
CA GLU A 420 27.36 -14.27 19.35
C GLU A 420 27.76 -15.18 20.52
N GLU A 421 27.14 -16.33 20.70
CA GLU A 421 27.55 -17.36 21.67
C GLU A 421 28.97 -17.85 21.39
N TRP A 422 29.29 -18.13 20.11
CA TRP A 422 30.63 -18.52 19.72
C TRP A 422 31.65 -17.39 19.96
N LYS A 423 31.28 -16.15 19.66
CA LYS A 423 32.13 -14.97 19.85
C LYS A 423 32.41 -14.72 21.33
N ALA A 424 31.40 -14.86 22.20
CA ALA A 424 31.53 -14.75 23.64
C ALA A 424 32.39 -15.89 24.24
N ALA A 425 32.32 -17.09 23.67
CA ALA A 425 33.09 -18.25 24.11
C ALA A 425 34.53 -18.33 23.54
N THR A 426 34.94 -17.39 22.67
CA THR A 426 36.23 -17.45 21.96
C THR A 426 37.10 -16.23 22.24
N ASP A 427 38.11 -16.35 23.11
CA ASP A 427 38.97 -15.23 23.56
C ASP A 427 39.71 -14.48 22.43
N ASN A 428 40.01 -15.13 21.30
CA ASN A 428 40.74 -14.56 20.17
C ASN A 428 39.88 -14.38 18.90
N TRP A 429 38.57 -14.18 19.06
CA TRP A 429 37.61 -13.99 17.96
C TRP A 429 38.01 -12.84 17.01
N ASN A 430 38.67 -11.81 17.53
CA ASN A 430 39.16 -10.65 16.77
C ASN A 430 40.24 -11.00 15.72
N LYS A 431 40.88 -12.18 15.83
CA LYS A 431 41.84 -12.68 14.83
C LYS A 431 41.17 -13.46 13.69
N TYR A 432 39.86 -13.72 13.78
CA TYR A 432 39.11 -14.39 12.71
C TYR A 432 38.62 -13.35 11.70
N LYS A 433 38.65 -13.73 10.42
CA LYS A 433 37.97 -12.95 9.38
C LYS A 433 36.48 -13.29 9.44
N ILE A 434 35.66 -12.32 9.81
CA ILE A 434 34.20 -12.45 9.87
C ILE A 434 33.63 -11.94 8.55
N LYS A 435 32.82 -12.78 7.88
CA LYS A 435 32.11 -12.41 6.66
C LYS A 435 30.61 -12.60 6.90
N TYR A 436 29.83 -11.54 6.70
CA TYR A 436 28.38 -11.56 6.74
C TYR A 436 27.82 -11.84 5.34
N TYR A 437 26.87 -12.77 5.23
CA TYR A 437 26.24 -13.18 3.97
C TYR A 437 24.86 -12.55 3.90
N LYS A 438 24.73 -11.50 3.09
CA LYS A 438 23.49 -10.70 2.98
C LYS A 438 22.58 -11.17 1.85
N GLY A 439 23.16 -11.59 0.72
CA GLY A 439 22.41 -12.15 -0.41
C GLY A 439 23.06 -13.41 -0.97
N LEU A 440 22.27 -14.28 -1.56
CA LEU A 440 22.71 -15.55 -2.15
C LEU A 440 23.78 -15.33 -3.23
N GLY A 441 23.70 -14.22 -3.97
CA GLY A 441 24.69 -13.83 -4.98
C GLY A 441 26.11 -13.61 -4.46
N THR A 442 26.31 -13.48 -3.14
CA THR A 442 27.62 -13.26 -2.51
C THR A 442 28.40 -14.55 -2.22
N SER A 443 27.74 -15.70 -2.36
CA SER A 443 28.35 -17.02 -2.19
C SER A 443 29.06 -17.44 -3.48
N THR A 444 30.24 -18.05 -3.33
CA THR A 444 31.01 -18.59 -4.45
C THR A 444 30.39 -19.89 -4.97
N SER A 445 30.71 -20.26 -6.22
CA SER A 445 30.27 -21.55 -6.78
C SER A 445 30.75 -22.77 -5.98
N ASN A 446 31.87 -22.65 -5.26
CA ASN A 446 32.36 -23.73 -4.39
C ASN A 446 31.51 -23.87 -3.13
N GLU A 447 31.12 -22.75 -2.51
CA GLU A 447 30.19 -22.75 -1.38
C GLU A 447 28.82 -23.27 -1.80
N ALA A 448 28.34 -22.92 -2.99
CA ALA A 448 27.12 -23.49 -3.55
C ALA A 448 27.19 -25.03 -3.58
N LYS A 449 28.27 -25.59 -4.12
CA LYS A 449 28.46 -27.05 -4.17
C LYS A 449 28.51 -27.67 -2.76
N GLU A 450 29.14 -27.00 -1.80
CA GLU A 450 29.16 -27.42 -0.39
C GLU A 450 27.74 -27.47 0.18
N TYR A 451 26.95 -26.40 0.02
CA TYR A 451 25.57 -26.35 0.52
C TYR A 451 24.70 -27.46 -0.06
N PHE A 452 24.80 -27.71 -1.36
CA PHE A 452 24.06 -28.77 -2.04
C PHE A 452 24.60 -30.19 -1.79
N SER A 453 25.85 -30.33 -1.34
CA SER A 453 26.38 -31.62 -0.86
C SER A 453 25.79 -32.00 0.51
N ASP A 454 25.50 -31.01 1.37
CA ASP A 454 24.79 -31.19 2.64
C ASP A 454 23.35 -30.62 2.59
N MET A 455 22.56 -31.16 1.66
CA MET A 455 21.13 -30.84 1.56
C MET A 455 20.36 -31.10 2.85
N ARG A 456 20.83 -32.01 3.72
CA ARG A 456 20.15 -32.35 4.97
C ARG A 456 20.20 -31.19 5.97
N ARG A 457 21.27 -30.40 5.98
CA ARG A 457 21.41 -29.21 6.84
C ARG A 457 20.65 -28.00 6.32
N HIS A 458 20.61 -27.83 5.00
CA HIS A 458 20.08 -26.63 4.34
C HIS A 458 18.59 -26.72 4.02
N ARG A 459 18.03 -27.93 3.93
CA ARG A 459 16.61 -28.14 3.67
C ARG A 459 15.78 -28.13 4.95
N ILE A 460 14.84 -27.20 5.04
CA ILE A 460 13.83 -27.12 6.11
C ILE A 460 12.45 -27.41 5.52
N THR A 461 11.67 -28.28 6.17
CA THR A 461 10.31 -28.61 5.71
C THR A 461 9.24 -27.82 6.47
N PHE A 462 8.21 -27.34 5.76
CA PHE A 462 7.03 -26.77 6.40
C PHE A 462 6.05 -27.89 6.77
N LYS A 463 5.70 -27.98 8.05
CA LYS A 463 4.72 -28.94 8.57
C LYS A 463 3.44 -28.22 8.95
N TYR A 464 2.33 -28.69 8.38
CA TYR A 464 1.00 -28.24 8.79
C TYR A 464 0.61 -28.91 10.11
N THR A 465 0.18 -28.10 11.07
CA THR A 465 -0.15 -28.51 12.46
C THR A 465 -1.63 -28.35 12.79
N GLY A 466 -2.40 -27.64 11.96
CA GLY A 466 -3.85 -27.48 12.11
C GLY A 466 -4.35 -26.08 11.77
N ALA A 467 -5.56 -25.76 12.19
CA ALA A 467 -6.25 -24.51 11.85
C ALA A 467 -5.53 -23.23 12.32
N GLU A 468 -4.63 -23.32 13.30
CA GLU A 468 -3.82 -22.18 13.73
C GLU A 468 -2.86 -21.70 12.64
N ASP A 469 -2.36 -22.61 11.81
CA ASP A 469 -1.52 -22.27 10.65
C ASP A 469 -2.31 -21.48 9.61
N ASP A 470 -3.55 -21.90 9.34
CA ASP A 470 -4.43 -21.19 8.40
C ASP A 470 -4.76 -19.78 8.90
N ASN A 471 -5.07 -19.66 10.20
CA ASN A 471 -5.34 -18.39 10.84
C ASN A 471 -4.12 -17.46 10.80
N ALA A 472 -2.90 -17.97 11.00
CA ALA A 472 -1.67 -17.19 10.94
C ALA A 472 -1.42 -16.65 9.51
N VAL A 473 -1.60 -17.49 8.48
CA VAL A 473 -1.46 -17.03 7.08
C VAL A 473 -2.56 -16.01 6.72
N MET A 474 -3.79 -16.22 7.20
CA MET A 474 -4.89 -15.27 7.00
C MET A 474 -4.62 -13.92 7.68
N LEU A 475 -4.12 -13.92 8.91
CA LEU A 475 -3.73 -12.73 9.66
C LEU A 475 -2.71 -11.88 8.87
N ALA A 476 -1.69 -12.54 8.33
CA ALA A 476 -0.60 -11.88 7.60
C ALA A 476 -1.03 -11.30 6.24
N PHE A 477 -1.95 -11.94 5.50
CA PHE A 477 -2.20 -11.59 4.10
C PHE A 477 -3.62 -11.10 3.77
N SER A 478 -4.62 -11.29 4.64
CA SER A 478 -6.00 -10.87 4.38
C SER A 478 -6.24 -9.40 4.75
N LYS A 479 -6.85 -8.62 3.86
CA LYS A 479 -7.29 -7.24 4.18
C LYS A 479 -8.42 -7.17 5.21
N LYS A 480 -9.07 -8.29 5.55
CA LYS A 480 -10.13 -8.33 6.57
C LYS A 480 -9.58 -8.30 7.99
N MET A 481 -8.30 -8.61 8.17
CA MET A 481 -7.66 -8.78 9.48
C MET A 481 -6.66 -7.63 9.77
N ILE A 482 -6.89 -6.43 9.22
CA ILE A 482 -5.97 -5.29 9.37
C ILE A 482 -5.80 -4.91 10.84
N GLU A 483 -6.90 -4.78 11.60
CA GLU A 483 -6.80 -4.41 13.02
C GLU A 483 -6.07 -5.49 13.85
N GLN A 484 -6.41 -6.77 13.65
CA GLN A 484 -5.70 -7.89 14.30
C GLN A 484 -4.20 -7.92 13.93
N ARG A 485 -3.87 -7.55 12.69
CA ARG A 485 -2.47 -7.45 12.25
C ARG A 485 -1.75 -6.30 12.93
N LYS A 486 -2.42 -5.15 13.15
CA LYS A 486 -1.83 -4.05 13.92
C LYS A 486 -1.51 -4.50 15.35
N ASP A 487 -2.46 -5.15 16.02
CA ASP A 487 -2.25 -5.67 17.39
C ASP A 487 -1.08 -6.66 17.44
N TRP A 488 -1.02 -7.58 16.47
CA TRP A 488 0.08 -8.54 16.32
C TRP A 488 1.46 -7.87 16.16
N LEU A 489 1.54 -6.82 15.35
CA LEU A 489 2.79 -6.08 15.13
C LEU A 489 3.21 -5.29 16.36
N THR A 490 2.26 -4.58 16.98
CA THR A 490 2.50 -3.80 18.20
C THR A 490 2.97 -4.71 19.34
N ALA A 491 2.28 -5.83 19.58
CA ALA A 491 2.67 -6.79 20.61
C ALA A 491 4.09 -7.36 20.37
N ASN A 492 4.47 -7.62 19.12
CA ASN A 492 5.82 -8.06 18.80
C ASN A 492 6.88 -6.96 19.07
N MET A 493 6.57 -5.70 18.74
CA MET A 493 7.46 -4.57 19.03
C MET A 493 7.66 -4.38 20.54
N GLU A 494 6.59 -4.43 21.32
CA GLU A 494 6.62 -4.31 22.78
C GLU A 494 7.40 -5.46 23.44
N GLU A 495 7.20 -6.69 22.99
CA GLU A 495 7.93 -7.85 23.51
C GLU A 495 9.43 -7.76 23.18
N ARG A 496 9.80 -7.36 21.95
CA ARG A 496 11.21 -7.14 21.59
C ARG A 496 11.85 -6.06 22.45
N LYS A 497 11.13 -4.97 22.71
CA LYS A 497 11.58 -3.91 23.60
C LYS A 497 11.79 -4.44 25.02
N ARG A 498 10.80 -5.12 25.60
CA ARG A 498 10.87 -5.70 26.94
C ARG A 498 12.06 -6.66 27.09
N ARG A 499 12.31 -7.50 26.10
CA ARG A 499 13.48 -8.41 26.10
C ARG A 499 14.80 -7.65 26.12
N ARG A 500 14.92 -6.59 25.33
CA ARG A 500 16.12 -5.73 25.31
C ARG A 500 16.35 -5.06 26.67
N GLU A 501 15.31 -4.53 27.28
CA GLU A 501 15.38 -3.90 28.61
C GLU A 501 15.80 -4.89 29.71
N LEU A 502 15.41 -6.17 29.57
CA LEU A 502 15.79 -7.25 30.47
C LEU A 502 17.12 -7.91 30.12
N GLY A 503 17.82 -7.47 29.07
CA GLY A 503 19.06 -8.09 28.58
C GLY A 503 18.88 -9.52 28.03
N LEU A 504 17.66 -9.90 27.64
CA LEU A 504 17.35 -11.21 27.06
C LEU A 504 17.62 -11.23 25.55
N GLY A 505 18.12 -12.36 25.05
CA GLY A 505 18.31 -12.58 23.61
C GLY A 505 17.01 -12.52 22.80
N GLU A 506 17.12 -12.15 21.52
CA GLU A 506 15.98 -12.20 20.59
C GLU A 506 15.55 -13.66 20.33
N ALA A 507 14.29 -13.85 19.96
CA ALA A 507 13.79 -15.18 19.57
C ALA A 507 14.10 -15.42 18.09
N TYR A 508 14.79 -16.53 17.77
CA TYR A 508 15.13 -16.91 16.41
C TYR A 508 14.37 -18.16 15.99
N LEU A 509 14.00 -18.24 14.71
CA LEU A 509 13.26 -19.38 14.17
C LEU A 509 14.16 -20.59 13.87
N TYR A 510 15.39 -20.33 13.42
CA TYR A 510 16.32 -21.36 13.00
C TYR A 510 17.42 -21.54 14.04
N GLU A 511 17.48 -22.73 14.62
CA GLU A 511 18.52 -23.18 15.53
C GLU A 511 19.37 -24.27 14.83
N HIS A 512 20.49 -24.66 15.45
CA HIS A 512 21.43 -25.65 14.88
C HIS A 512 20.76 -26.95 14.39
N ASN A 513 19.73 -27.41 15.11
CA ASN A 513 19.04 -28.67 14.86
C ASN A 513 17.68 -28.52 14.16
N THR A 514 17.31 -27.32 13.70
CA THR A 514 16.03 -27.13 13.01
C THR A 514 16.02 -27.93 11.70
N ARG A 515 14.96 -28.73 11.52
CA ARG A 515 14.72 -29.54 10.31
C ARG A 515 13.32 -29.38 9.74
N SER A 516 12.38 -28.92 10.57
CA SER A 516 11.01 -28.59 10.16
C SER A 516 10.47 -27.45 10.99
N ILE A 517 9.60 -26.63 10.40
CA ILE A 517 8.92 -25.50 11.06
C ILE A 517 7.43 -25.53 10.75
N SER A 518 6.61 -24.93 11.61
CA SER A 518 5.17 -24.71 11.35
C SER A 518 4.96 -23.41 10.57
N TYR A 519 3.81 -23.28 9.88
CA TYR A 519 3.47 -22.03 9.20
C TYR A 519 3.19 -20.90 10.21
N LYS A 520 2.60 -21.22 11.37
CA LYS A 520 2.42 -20.32 12.50
C LYS A 520 3.74 -19.78 13.04
N ASP A 521 4.73 -20.64 13.24
CA ASP A 521 6.06 -20.22 13.71
C ASP A 521 6.74 -19.32 12.68
N PHE A 522 6.69 -19.69 11.40
CA PHE A 522 7.20 -18.84 10.32
C PHE A 522 6.56 -17.45 10.33
N VAL A 523 5.23 -17.36 10.41
CA VAL A 523 4.52 -16.08 10.47
C VAL A 523 4.95 -15.28 11.70
N ASN A 524 4.89 -15.88 12.90
CA ASN A 524 5.05 -15.16 14.16
C ASN A 524 6.50 -14.90 14.58
N LYS A 525 7.49 -15.58 14.00
CA LYS A 525 8.91 -15.43 14.36
C LYS A 525 9.77 -14.86 13.25
N GLU A 526 9.37 -14.99 11.97
CA GLU A 526 10.16 -14.50 10.84
C GLU A 526 9.40 -13.45 10.02
N LEU A 527 8.19 -13.72 9.55
CA LEU A 527 7.43 -12.76 8.74
C LEU A 527 7.05 -11.48 9.51
N VAL A 528 6.88 -11.59 10.83
CA VAL A 528 6.68 -10.43 11.71
C VAL A 528 7.87 -9.46 11.67
N LEU A 529 9.09 -9.99 11.50
CA LEU A 529 10.32 -9.19 11.45
C LEU A 529 10.34 -8.34 10.18
N PHE A 530 9.98 -8.94 9.04
CA PHE A 530 9.77 -8.20 7.81
C PHE A 530 8.69 -7.13 7.96
N SER A 531 7.54 -7.49 8.53
CA SER A 531 6.40 -6.58 8.66
C SER A 531 6.74 -5.37 9.53
N ASN A 532 7.45 -5.57 10.64
CA ASN A 532 7.93 -4.50 11.51
C ASN A 532 9.03 -3.67 10.86
N MET A 533 9.96 -4.29 10.13
CA MET A 533 10.95 -3.57 9.34
C MET A 533 10.30 -2.74 8.22
N ASP A 534 9.26 -3.24 7.56
CA ASP A 534 8.53 -2.53 6.51
C ASP A 534 7.86 -1.29 7.07
N ASN A 535 7.31 -1.39 8.29
CA ASN A 535 6.86 -0.22 9.06
C ASN A 535 8.01 0.76 9.32
N VAL A 536 9.16 0.29 9.84
CA VAL A 536 10.34 1.13 10.12
C VAL A 536 10.86 1.85 8.88
N ARG A 537 10.87 1.20 7.71
CA ARG A 537 11.32 1.81 6.44
C ARG A 537 10.29 2.79 5.87
N SER A 538 9.02 2.63 6.21
CA SER A 538 7.91 3.38 5.59
C SER A 538 7.37 4.53 6.43
N ILE A 539 7.43 4.43 7.76
CA ILE A 539 6.90 5.41 8.71
C ILE A 539 8.07 6.13 9.39
N PRO A 540 8.06 7.47 9.48
CA PRO A 540 9.17 8.21 10.07
C PRO A 540 9.13 8.20 11.61
N SER A 541 10.25 8.62 12.21
CA SER A 541 10.32 8.90 13.64
C SER A 541 9.64 10.22 13.98
N LEU A 542 9.05 10.28 15.17
CA LEU A 542 8.57 11.51 15.82
C LEU A 542 9.69 12.54 15.97
N MET A 543 10.91 12.09 16.28
CA MET A 543 12.00 12.97 16.66
C MET A 543 12.56 13.77 15.48
N ASP A 544 13.02 13.10 14.42
CA ASP A 544 13.59 13.77 13.25
C ASP A 544 12.65 13.90 12.06
N GLY A 545 11.49 13.24 12.08
CA GLY A 545 10.60 13.18 10.92
C GLY A 545 11.19 12.43 9.73
N LEU A 546 12.30 11.71 9.91
CA LEU A 546 12.99 11.00 8.84
C LEU A 546 12.69 9.50 8.88
N LYS A 547 12.65 8.91 7.70
CA LYS A 547 12.76 7.46 7.50
C LYS A 547 14.24 7.06 7.46
N PRO A 548 14.59 5.79 7.74
CA PRO A 548 15.98 5.33 7.75
C PRO A 548 16.78 5.70 6.50
N GLY A 549 16.20 5.56 5.29
CA GLY A 549 16.86 5.94 4.04
C GLY A 549 17.22 7.44 3.97
N GLN A 550 16.32 8.31 4.45
CA GLN A 550 16.58 9.75 4.53
C GLN A 550 17.64 10.06 5.60
N ARG A 551 17.57 9.39 6.75
CA ARG A 551 18.54 9.54 7.85
C ARG A 551 19.96 9.16 7.43
N LYS A 552 20.11 8.07 6.67
CA LYS A 552 21.39 7.61 6.10
C LYS A 552 22.00 8.60 5.13
N VAL A 553 21.17 9.26 4.31
CA VAL A 553 21.60 10.36 3.43
C VAL A 553 22.14 11.52 4.27
N ILE A 554 21.36 12.01 5.24
CA ILE A 554 21.75 13.13 6.10
C ILE A 554 23.01 12.82 6.91
N PHE A 555 23.11 11.61 7.49
CA PHE A 555 24.31 11.14 8.19
C PHE A 555 25.55 11.18 7.31
N THR A 556 25.44 10.69 6.08
CA THR A 556 26.56 10.70 5.14
C THR A 556 26.95 12.12 4.74
N CYS A 557 25.98 13.02 4.55
CA CYS A 557 26.24 14.44 4.29
C CYS A 557 26.97 15.11 5.46
N PHE A 558 26.57 14.82 6.70
CA PHE A 558 27.23 15.34 7.91
C PHE A 558 28.65 14.80 8.06
N LEU A 559 28.85 13.51 7.78
CA LEU A 559 30.15 12.85 7.85
C LEU A 559 31.12 13.34 6.77
N ARG A 560 30.63 13.61 5.56
CA ARG A 560 31.43 14.15 4.45
C ARG A 560 31.71 15.63 4.63
N ASN A 561 30.75 16.39 5.16
CA ASN A 561 30.82 17.85 5.36
C ASN A 561 31.31 18.59 4.09
N ASP A 562 30.85 18.14 2.93
CA ASP A 562 31.24 18.70 1.64
C ASP A 562 30.87 20.19 1.57
N LYS A 563 31.83 21.04 1.19
CA LYS A 563 31.63 22.50 1.01
C LYS A 563 31.28 22.88 -0.43
N ARG A 564 31.23 21.90 -1.33
CA ARG A 564 30.93 22.06 -2.75
C ARG A 564 29.82 21.09 -3.13
N GLU A 565 29.15 21.40 -4.23
CA GLU A 565 28.15 20.53 -4.83
C GLU A 565 28.72 19.15 -5.23
N VAL A 566 27.91 18.11 -5.07
CA VAL A 566 28.26 16.72 -5.38
C VAL A 566 27.17 16.13 -6.28
N LYS A 567 27.55 15.32 -7.27
CA LYS A 567 26.58 14.63 -8.13
C LYS A 567 25.72 13.69 -7.30
N VAL A 568 24.41 13.65 -7.58
CA VAL A 568 23.47 12.78 -6.84
C VAL A 568 23.88 11.30 -6.92
N ALA A 569 24.34 10.83 -8.09
CA ALA A 569 24.83 9.46 -8.22
C ALA A 569 26.07 9.15 -7.36
N GLN A 570 26.99 10.11 -7.21
CA GLN A 570 28.19 9.94 -6.37
C GLN A 570 27.83 9.96 -4.88
N LEU A 571 26.91 10.85 -4.50
CA LEU A 571 26.41 10.90 -3.13
C LEU A 571 25.68 9.60 -2.77
N ALA A 572 24.84 9.06 -3.65
CA ALA A 572 24.17 7.78 -3.43
C ALA A 572 25.15 6.62 -3.21
N GLY A 573 26.22 6.53 -4.00
CA GLY A 573 27.28 5.53 -3.80
C GLY A 573 28.00 5.70 -2.45
N SER A 574 28.32 6.94 -2.06
CA SER A 574 28.91 7.24 -0.75
C SER A 574 27.99 6.88 0.43
N VAL A 575 26.67 7.08 0.27
CA VAL A 575 25.68 6.67 1.28
C VAL A 575 25.66 5.15 1.40
N GLY A 576 25.70 4.44 0.26
CA GLY A 576 25.85 2.99 0.19
C GLY A 576 26.99 2.47 1.06
N GLU A 577 28.18 3.01 0.81
CA GLU A 577 29.43 2.65 1.47
C GLU A 577 29.44 3.00 2.97
N LYS A 578 29.14 4.27 3.32
CA LYS A 578 29.38 4.81 4.68
C LYS A 578 28.28 4.50 5.68
N SER A 579 27.09 4.15 5.22
CA SER A 579 25.94 3.88 6.09
C SER A 579 25.48 2.42 6.08
N ALA A 580 26.25 1.53 5.45
CA ALA A 580 25.88 0.13 5.26
C ALA A 580 24.45 -0.01 4.69
N TYR A 581 24.18 0.64 3.55
CA TYR A 581 22.87 0.56 2.92
C TYR A 581 22.77 -0.67 2.01
N HIS A 582 21.92 -1.63 2.37
CA HIS A 582 21.84 -2.93 1.69
C HIS A 582 20.81 -3.00 0.54
N HIS A 583 20.17 -1.89 0.18
CA HIS A 583 19.21 -1.86 -0.94
C HIS A 583 19.80 -1.19 -2.19
N GLY A 584 19.10 -1.32 -3.31
CA GLY A 584 19.55 -0.74 -4.57
C GLY A 584 19.69 0.78 -4.52
N GLU A 585 20.79 1.29 -5.09
CA GLU A 585 21.14 2.73 -5.10
C GLU A 585 20.07 3.61 -5.77
N VAL A 586 19.26 3.06 -6.68
CA VAL A 586 18.15 3.78 -7.33
C VAL A 586 17.17 4.36 -6.31
N SER A 587 16.91 3.62 -5.23
CA SER A 587 16.05 4.07 -4.12
C SER A 587 16.69 5.25 -3.36
N LEU A 588 18.01 5.20 -3.13
CA LEU A 588 18.76 6.30 -2.51
C LEU A 588 18.78 7.55 -3.41
N MET A 589 19.00 7.38 -4.71
CA MET A 589 18.99 8.49 -5.66
C MET A 589 17.64 9.22 -5.64
N SER A 590 16.52 8.48 -5.65
CA SER A 590 15.19 9.07 -5.50
C SER A 590 14.99 9.72 -4.12
N THR A 591 15.54 9.12 -3.05
CA THR A 591 15.48 9.70 -1.69
C THR A 591 16.22 11.04 -1.62
N ILE A 592 17.41 11.14 -2.21
CA ILE A 592 18.20 12.37 -2.28
C ILE A 592 17.44 13.45 -3.05
N ILE A 593 16.89 13.10 -4.23
CA ILE A 593 16.09 14.02 -5.05
C ILE A 593 14.89 14.55 -4.27
N ASN A 594 14.14 13.67 -3.60
CA ASN A 594 12.97 14.05 -2.82
C ASN A 594 13.31 14.97 -1.63
N LEU A 595 14.48 14.78 -0.99
CA LEU A 595 14.95 15.65 0.09
C LEU A 595 15.35 17.05 -0.41
N ALA A 596 15.60 17.19 -1.71
CA ALA A 596 16.01 18.45 -2.35
C ALA A 596 14.85 19.22 -3.00
N HIS A 597 13.70 18.59 -3.27
CA HIS A 597 12.55 19.25 -3.89
C HIS A 597 12.12 20.52 -3.16
N ASN A 598 11.83 21.57 -3.93
CA ASN A 598 11.48 22.91 -3.44
C ASN A 598 10.20 23.50 -4.08
N PHE A 599 9.41 22.70 -4.80
CA PHE A 599 8.15 23.17 -5.43
C PHE A 599 6.93 22.97 -4.52
N VAL A 600 5.85 23.71 -4.79
CA VAL A 600 4.61 23.67 -3.99
C VAL A 600 4.05 22.25 -3.87
N GLY A 601 3.80 21.81 -2.64
CA GLY A 601 3.30 20.47 -2.32
C GLY A 601 4.39 19.41 -2.11
N SER A 602 5.68 19.80 -2.16
CA SER A 602 6.83 18.99 -1.73
C SER A 602 7.27 19.34 -0.29
N ASN A 603 8.52 19.77 -0.07
CA ASN A 603 9.05 20.15 1.23
C ASN A 603 8.80 21.62 1.53
N ASN A 604 8.42 21.97 2.77
CA ASN A 604 8.44 23.36 3.22
C ASN A 604 9.88 23.84 3.47
N ILE A 605 10.74 22.94 3.95
CA ILE A 605 12.18 23.16 4.07
C ILE A 605 12.92 21.94 3.50
N ASN A 606 13.53 22.12 2.34
CA ASN A 606 14.40 21.12 1.74
C ASN A 606 15.73 21.02 2.52
N LEU A 607 16.11 19.80 2.92
CA LEU A 607 17.36 19.55 3.66
C LEU A 607 18.59 19.53 2.74
N LEU A 608 18.35 19.39 1.44
CA LEU A 608 19.36 19.40 0.38
C LEU A 608 18.99 20.46 -0.66
N GLN A 609 19.98 21.05 -1.33
CA GLN A 609 19.73 22.05 -2.38
C GLN A 609 19.55 21.38 -3.75
N PRO A 610 18.50 21.75 -4.52
CA PRO A 610 18.28 21.22 -5.87
C PRO A 610 19.14 21.95 -6.91
N ILE A 611 20.37 21.49 -7.17
CA ILE A 611 21.27 22.14 -8.14
C ILE A 611 21.18 21.43 -9.51
N GLY A 612 20.36 21.99 -10.39
CA GLY A 612 20.00 21.44 -11.69
C GLY A 612 18.51 21.08 -11.75
N GLN A 613 18.11 20.26 -12.73
CA GLN A 613 16.70 19.88 -12.90
C GLN A 613 16.31 18.73 -11.96
N PHE A 614 15.90 19.06 -10.73
CA PHE A 614 15.42 18.12 -9.70
C PHE A 614 13.94 17.75 -9.86
N GLY A 615 13.32 18.13 -10.98
CA GLY A 615 11.92 17.90 -11.25
C GLY A 615 11.08 19.08 -10.77
N THR A 616 9.87 19.15 -11.30
CA THR A 616 9.07 20.38 -11.24
C THR A 616 7.66 20.10 -10.73
N ARG A 617 6.89 21.17 -10.55
CA ARG A 617 5.48 21.08 -10.20
C ARG A 617 4.63 20.44 -11.30
N LEU A 618 5.13 20.40 -12.54
CA LEU A 618 4.40 19.87 -13.70
C LEU A 618 4.04 18.39 -13.53
N GLN A 619 4.97 17.59 -13.01
CA GLN A 619 4.79 16.15 -12.80
C GLN A 619 5.04 15.69 -11.37
N GLY A 620 5.16 16.64 -10.42
CA GLY A 620 5.43 16.34 -9.02
C GLY A 620 6.80 15.70 -8.82
N GLY A 621 7.83 16.19 -9.53
CA GLY A 621 9.21 15.72 -9.43
C GLY A 621 9.56 14.50 -10.30
N LYS A 622 8.61 13.89 -11.00
CA LYS A 622 8.87 12.72 -11.88
C LYS A 622 9.68 13.06 -13.13
N ASP A 623 9.72 14.34 -13.46
CA ASP A 623 10.48 14.95 -14.55
C ASP A 623 11.90 15.37 -14.14
N ALA A 624 12.36 14.93 -12.95
CA ALA A 624 13.75 15.08 -12.55
C ALA A 624 14.71 14.46 -13.56
N ALA A 625 15.79 15.17 -13.87
CA ALA A 625 16.84 14.65 -14.73
C ALA A 625 17.57 13.47 -14.07
N SER A 626 18.26 12.67 -14.89
CA SER A 626 19.00 11.51 -14.36
C SER A 626 19.98 11.94 -13.25
N PRO A 627 20.10 11.16 -12.15
CA PRO A 627 21.04 11.40 -11.05
C PRO A 627 22.51 11.62 -11.45
N ARG A 628 22.87 11.26 -12.70
CA ARG A 628 24.21 11.46 -13.28
C ARG A 628 24.47 12.91 -13.70
N TYR A 629 23.43 13.71 -13.93
CA TYR A 629 23.52 15.07 -14.46
C TYR A 629 23.26 16.15 -13.42
N ILE A 630 22.62 15.81 -12.30
CA ILE A 630 22.20 16.77 -11.28
C ILE A 630 23.09 16.71 -10.04
N PHE A 631 23.23 17.85 -9.38
CA PHE A 631 24.11 18.05 -8.24
C PHE A 631 23.33 18.49 -7.01
N THR A 632 23.85 18.20 -5.83
CA THR A 632 23.23 18.58 -4.57
C THR A 632 24.29 18.95 -3.56
N MET A 633 23.89 19.72 -2.56
CA MET A 633 24.67 19.92 -1.33
C MET A 633 23.72 20.12 -0.16
N LEU A 634 24.30 20.21 1.04
CA LEU A 634 23.53 20.45 2.25
C LEU A 634 22.92 21.86 2.22
N SER A 635 21.63 21.98 2.54
CA SER A 635 20.99 23.29 2.70
C SER A 635 21.63 24.05 3.88
N PRO A 636 21.84 25.38 3.77
CA PRO A 636 22.32 26.22 4.88
C PRO A 636 21.48 26.04 6.15
N LEU A 637 20.17 25.81 6.00
CA LEU A 637 19.23 25.58 7.10
C LEU A 637 19.47 24.25 7.82
N THR A 638 20.03 23.24 7.16
CA THR A 638 20.07 21.88 7.71
C THR A 638 20.93 21.79 8.98
N ARG A 639 22.07 22.48 9.06
CA ARG A 639 22.88 22.50 10.31
C ARG A 639 22.34 23.44 11.38
N LYS A 640 21.43 24.36 11.04
CA LYS A 640 20.64 25.12 12.02
C LYS A 640 19.53 24.26 12.61
N ILE A 641 18.90 23.43 11.77
CA ILE A 641 17.87 22.47 12.18
C ILE A 641 18.47 21.34 13.02
N PHE A 642 19.62 20.80 12.60
CA PHE A 642 20.35 19.72 13.26
C PHE A 642 21.71 20.23 13.78
N PRO A 643 21.75 20.81 15.00
CA PRO A 643 22.95 21.42 15.53
C PRO A 643 24.09 20.41 15.68
N GLU A 644 25.28 20.76 15.22
CA GLU A 644 26.49 19.93 15.38
C GLU A 644 26.83 19.69 16.87
N LEU A 645 26.36 20.58 17.75
CA LEU A 645 26.50 20.43 19.20
C LEU A 645 25.75 19.21 19.76
N ASP A 646 24.76 18.67 19.05
CA ASP A 646 24.05 17.46 19.50
C ASP A 646 24.75 16.17 19.07
N ASP A 647 25.59 16.20 18.02
CA ASP A 647 26.18 15.00 17.41
C ASP A 647 26.85 14.04 18.43
N PRO A 648 27.58 14.51 19.47
CA PRO A 648 28.18 13.63 20.49
C PRO A 648 27.18 12.98 21.45
N LEU A 649 25.96 13.52 21.56
CA LEU A 649 24.93 13.08 22.51
C LEU A 649 23.99 12.02 21.92
N LEU A 650 24.02 11.87 20.59
CA LEU A 650 23.14 10.95 19.87
C LEU A 650 23.56 9.50 20.09
N ASN A 651 22.58 8.61 20.18
CA ASN A 651 22.80 7.18 20.36
C ASN A 651 23.33 6.56 19.06
N LYS A 652 24.60 6.11 19.07
CA LYS A 652 25.27 5.54 17.91
C LYS A 652 24.80 4.11 17.64
N GLN A 653 24.64 3.77 16.36
CA GLN A 653 24.34 2.41 15.93
C GLN A 653 25.50 1.81 15.13
N PHE A 654 25.58 0.49 15.11
CA PHE A 654 26.60 -0.24 14.38
C PHE A 654 25.98 -1.34 13.51
N ASP A 655 26.44 -1.44 12.26
CA ASP A 655 26.13 -2.52 11.32
C ASP A 655 27.45 -3.05 10.76
N ASP A 656 27.67 -4.37 10.82
CA ASP A 656 28.95 -5.02 10.52
C ASP A 656 30.18 -4.36 11.20
N ASN A 657 30.01 -3.91 12.46
CA ASN A 657 31.00 -3.13 13.23
C ASN A 657 31.34 -1.74 12.65
N THR A 658 30.63 -1.30 11.60
CA THR A 658 30.74 0.05 11.03
C THR A 658 29.79 0.98 11.77
N ASN A 659 30.27 2.15 12.18
CA ASN A 659 29.41 3.17 12.79
C ASN A 659 28.48 3.74 11.72
N ILE A 660 27.18 3.54 11.91
CA ILE A 660 26.13 4.00 11.00
C ILE A 660 25.40 5.22 11.61
N GLU A 661 24.30 5.63 10.98
CA GLU A 661 23.47 6.72 11.47
C GLU A 661 22.99 6.48 12.91
N PRO A 662 22.76 7.55 13.70
CA PRO A 662 22.15 7.41 15.01
C PRO A 662 20.70 6.91 14.89
N GLU A 663 20.16 6.43 16.01
CA GLU A 663 18.77 5.94 16.08
C GLU A 663 17.75 6.97 15.56
N TYR A 664 17.94 8.22 15.97
CA TYR A 664 17.30 9.40 15.41
C TYR A 664 18.21 10.62 15.57
N TYR A 665 17.99 11.63 14.76
CA TYR A 665 18.48 12.98 15.06
C TYR A 665 17.47 13.75 15.93
N ALA A 666 17.95 14.75 16.65
CA ALA A 666 17.11 15.62 17.45
C ALA A 666 17.13 17.05 16.87
N PRO A 667 16.35 17.32 15.81
CA PRO A 667 16.27 18.66 15.27
C PRO A 667 15.76 19.64 16.33
N ILE A 668 15.97 20.95 16.14
CA ILE A 668 15.45 22.00 17.05
C ILE A 668 13.93 22.21 16.95
N LEU A 669 13.32 21.65 15.91
CA LEU A 669 11.88 21.69 15.63
C LEU A 669 11.41 20.36 15.03
N PRO A 670 10.16 19.93 15.26
CA PRO A 670 9.65 18.65 14.78
C PRO A 670 9.47 18.67 13.26
N MET A 671 10.50 18.22 12.54
CA MET A 671 10.55 18.27 11.08
C MET A 671 9.43 17.49 10.38
N VAL A 672 8.82 16.52 11.06
CA VAL A 672 7.65 15.79 10.57
C VAL A 672 6.43 16.70 10.36
N LEU A 673 6.27 17.74 11.19
CA LEU A 673 5.22 18.74 11.00
C LEU A 673 5.62 19.76 9.93
N VAL A 674 6.91 20.09 9.81
CA VAL A 674 7.39 21.01 8.76
C VAL A 674 7.17 20.45 7.36
N ASN A 675 7.74 19.28 7.08
CA ASN A 675 7.74 18.70 5.73
C ASN A 675 6.61 17.70 5.48
N GLY A 676 5.82 17.40 6.52
CA GLY A 676 4.85 16.31 6.46
C GLY A 676 5.53 14.95 6.30
N ALA A 677 4.69 13.93 6.17
CA ALA A 677 5.15 12.57 5.90
C ALA A 677 4.05 11.74 5.27
N GLU A 678 4.41 10.93 4.28
CA GLU A 678 3.53 9.92 3.71
C GLU A 678 4.25 8.58 3.61
N GLY A 679 3.59 7.51 4.03
CA GLY A 679 4.16 6.18 4.01
C GLY A 679 3.12 5.09 4.28
N ILE A 680 3.27 3.96 3.62
CA ILE A 680 2.41 2.79 3.81
C ILE A 680 3.32 1.64 4.20
N GLY A 681 3.19 1.19 5.44
CA GLY A 681 3.84 -0.02 5.93
C GLY A 681 2.83 -1.15 6.08
N THR A 682 3.27 -2.27 6.65
CA THR A 682 2.42 -3.43 6.89
C THR A 682 1.40 -3.14 7.99
N GLY A 683 0.13 -3.05 7.61
CA GLY A 683 -1.00 -2.81 8.53
C GLY A 683 -1.18 -1.35 8.96
N TRP A 684 -0.19 -0.50 8.69
CA TRP A 684 -0.16 0.91 9.10
C TRP A 684 0.09 1.85 7.91
N SER A 685 -0.47 3.05 7.99
CA SER A 685 -0.16 4.13 7.07
C SER A 685 -0.01 5.43 7.84
N THR A 686 0.88 6.28 7.37
CA THR A 686 1.03 7.64 7.88
C THR A 686 0.75 8.63 6.77
N LYS A 687 -0.04 9.67 7.09
CA LYS A 687 -0.29 10.83 6.24
C LYS A 687 -0.37 12.05 7.14
N ILE A 688 0.72 12.82 7.16
CA ILE A 688 0.89 14.04 7.92
C ILE A 688 1.08 15.18 6.92
N PRO A 689 0.23 16.21 6.94
CA PRO A 689 0.42 17.37 6.09
C PRO A 689 1.57 18.24 6.58
N ASN A 690 1.95 19.20 5.75
CA ASN A 690 2.96 20.19 6.10
C ASN A 690 2.31 21.31 6.92
N TYR A 691 3.08 21.93 7.80
CA TYR A 691 2.70 23.08 8.62
C TYR A 691 3.75 24.18 8.50
N ASN A 692 3.36 25.40 8.85
CA ASN A 692 4.21 26.58 8.76
C ASN A 692 5.36 26.50 9.78
N PRO A 693 6.64 26.51 9.35
CA PRO A 693 7.78 26.49 10.26
C PRO A 693 7.75 27.61 11.30
N ARG A 694 7.22 28.80 10.95
CA ARG A 694 7.16 29.95 11.86
C ARG A 694 6.11 29.76 12.95
N GLU A 695 4.97 29.16 12.63
CA GLU A 695 3.95 28.80 13.63
C GLU A 695 4.47 27.71 14.58
N ILE A 696 5.20 26.72 14.06
CA ILE A 696 5.84 25.69 14.88
C ILE A 696 6.85 26.33 15.83
N VAL A 697 7.72 27.22 15.35
CA VAL A 697 8.69 27.94 16.20
C VAL A 697 7.97 28.73 17.28
N GLU A 698 6.91 29.46 16.94
CA GLU A 698 6.15 30.25 17.93
C GLU A 698 5.47 29.36 18.98
N ASN A 699 4.94 28.20 18.57
CA ASN A 699 4.40 27.22 19.51
C ASN A 699 5.47 26.64 20.44
N LEU A 700 6.67 26.35 19.93
CA LEU A 700 7.78 25.91 20.77
C LEU A 700 8.19 27.01 21.76
N ARG A 701 8.23 28.27 21.35
CA ARG A 701 8.49 29.43 22.23
C ARG A 701 7.45 29.56 23.35
N ARG A 702 6.17 29.37 23.02
CA ARG A 702 5.08 29.34 24.00
C ARG A 702 5.28 28.21 25.02
N MET A 703 5.57 27.01 24.55
CA MET A 703 5.82 25.85 25.42
C MET A 703 7.08 26.04 26.29
N ILE A 704 8.13 26.70 25.79
CA ILE A 704 9.30 27.12 26.59
C ILE A 704 8.89 28.05 27.74
N LYS A 705 7.91 28.94 27.52
CA LYS A 705 7.33 29.83 28.54
C LYS A 705 6.31 29.15 29.45
N GLY A 706 6.00 27.86 29.23
CA GLY A 706 4.98 27.11 29.97
C GLY A 706 3.54 27.38 29.51
N GLU A 707 3.36 27.97 28.33
CA GLU A 707 2.07 28.22 27.71
C GLU A 707 1.63 27.03 26.82
N GLU A 708 0.32 26.86 26.63
CA GLU A 708 -0.23 25.86 25.71
C GLU A 708 0.00 26.26 24.23
N PRO A 709 0.26 25.29 23.33
CA PRO A 709 0.40 25.56 21.90
C PRO A 709 -0.94 26.02 21.30
N VAL A 710 -0.84 26.88 20.28
CA VAL A 710 -1.97 27.31 19.46
C VAL A 710 -2.19 26.30 18.33
N VAL A 711 -3.45 25.97 18.07
CA VAL A 711 -3.84 25.06 16.99
C VAL A 711 -3.31 25.58 15.66
N MET A 712 -2.61 24.72 14.92
CA MET A 712 -2.04 25.03 13.60
C MET A 712 -2.91 24.43 12.49
N THR A 713 -3.02 25.15 11.37
CA THR A 713 -3.66 24.64 10.16
C THR A 713 -2.61 24.19 9.14
N PRO A 714 -2.89 23.14 8.32
CA PRO A 714 -1.98 22.72 7.26
C PRO A 714 -1.57 23.88 6.34
N TRP A 715 -0.29 23.93 5.99
CA TRP A 715 0.30 25.01 5.21
C TRP A 715 1.45 24.51 4.33
N TYR A 716 1.53 25.02 3.10
CA TYR A 716 2.53 24.61 2.11
C TYR A 716 3.25 25.83 1.55
N LYS A 717 4.59 25.81 1.56
CA LYS A 717 5.42 26.91 1.06
C LYS A 717 5.07 27.23 -0.40
N GLY A 718 4.79 28.51 -0.65
CA GLY A 718 4.48 29.05 -1.99
C GLY A 718 3.07 28.74 -2.52
N PHE A 719 2.23 28.02 -1.77
CA PHE A 719 0.84 27.76 -2.19
C PHE A 719 -0.01 29.02 -2.08
N ARG A 720 -0.70 29.40 -3.16
CA ARG A 720 -1.55 30.61 -3.20
C ARG A 720 -3.04 30.37 -2.90
N GLY A 721 -3.47 29.11 -2.93
CA GLY A 721 -4.86 28.75 -2.68
C GLY A 721 -5.23 28.81 -1.19
N SER A 722 -6.47 28.44 -0.87
CA SER A 722 -6.97 28.45 0.51
C SER A 722 -7.10 27.02 1.06
N ILE A 723 -6.69 26.81 2.31
CA ILE A 723 -6.99 25.58 3.05
C ILE A 723 -7.99 25.93 4.13
N VAL A 724 -9.19 25.34 4.05
CA VAL A 724 -10.31 25.64 4.96
C VAL A 724 -10.62 24.41 5.79
N GLU A 725 -10.65 24.58 7.10
CA GLU A 725 -11.12 23.54 8.03
C GLU A 725 -12.63 23.37 7.90
N VAL A 726 -13.08 22.13 7.70
CA VAL A 726 -14.50 21.78 7.59
C VAL A 726 -14.96 20.93 8.76
N ASP A 727 -14.04 20.18 9.35
CA ASP A 727 -14.21 19.31 10.51
C ASP A 727 -12.84 19.19 11.20
N ALA A 728 -12.79 18.78 12.46
CA ALA A 728 -11.57 18.78 13.28
C ALA A 728 -10.39 18.00 12.66
N GLN A 729 -10.68 17.04 11.77
CA GLN A 729 -9.66 16.25 11.06
C GLN A 729 -9.81 16.29 9.53
N LYS A 730 -10.62 17.22 8.98
CA LYS A 730 -10.83 17.35 7.53
C LYS A 730 -10.74 18.79 7.07
N PHE A 731 -9.92 18.97 6.03
CA PHE A 731 -9.68 20.25 5.39
C PHE A 731 -10.04 20.14 3.91
N VAL A 732 -10.55 21.23 3.36
CA VAL A 732 -10.74 21.40 1.93
C VAL A 732 -9.64 22.31 1.40
N VAL A 733 -8.89 21.81 0.42
CA VAL A 733 -7.82 22.53 -0.25
C VAL A 733 -8.36 23.06 -1.57
N ASN A 734 -8.54 24.38 -1.66
CA ASN A 734 -9.03 25.04 -2.86
C ASN A 734 -7.86 25.61 -3.67
N GLY A 735 -7.87 25.35 -4.97
CA GLY A 735 -7.10 26.13 -5.93
C GLY A 735 -7.63 27.56 -6.06
N GLU A 736 -6.93 28.36 -6.84
CA GLU A 736 -7.26 29.77 -7.09
C GLU A 736 -7.77 29.91 -8.52
N VAL A 737 -8.92 30.55 -8.66
CA VAL A 737 -9.56 30.83 -9.95
C VAL A 737 -10.23 32.19 -9.89
N ALA A 738 -9.97 33.02 -10.89
CA ALA A 738 -10.55 34.33 -11.07
C ALA A 738 -11.30 34.40 -12.41
N ARG A 739 -12.29 35.27 -12.50
CA ARG A 739 -12.97 35.57 -13.77
C ARG A 739 -12.30 36.79 -14.39
N LEU A 740 -11.82 36.68 -15.64
CA LEU A 740 -11.19 37.80 -16.34
C LEU A 740 -12.24 38.68 -17.04
N ASP A 741 -13.13 38.07 -17.82
CA ASP A 741 -14.18 38.76 -18.57
C ASP A 741 -15.53 37.99 -18.59
N GLY A 742 -16.39 38.32 -19.56
CA GLY A 742 -17.72 37.73 -19.71
C GLY A 742 -17.74 36.20 -19.75
N SER A 743 -16.79 35.55 -20.41
CA SER A 743 -16.78 34.09 -20.63
C SER A 743 -15.50 33.38 -20.19
N THR A 744 -14.45 34.13 -19.82
CA THR A 744 -13.14 33.53 -19.51
C THR A 744 -12.82 33.50 -18.01
N PHE A 745 -12.17 32.41 -17.60
CA PHE A 745 -11.63 32.21 -16.26
C PHE A 745 -10.13 31.98 -16.31
N GLU A 746 -9.43 32.50 -15.32
CA GLU A 746 -8.01 32.28 -15.11
C GLU A 746 -7.81 31.41 -13.86
N ILE A 747 -7.19 30.24 -14.04
CA ILE A 747 -6.81 29.33 -12.97
C ILE A 747 -5.33 29.57 -12.68
N THR A 748 -5.04 30.18 -11.54
CA THR A 748 -3.69 30.53 -11.10
C THR A 748 -3.13 29.55 -10.08
N GLU A 749 -3.95 28.67 -9.50
CA GLU A 749 -3.46 27.70 -8.54
C GLU A 749 -4.28 26.40 -8.54
N LEU A 750 -3.62 25.25 -8.45
CA LEU A 750 -4.25 23.93 -8.32
C LEU A 750 -4.19 23.45 -6.87
N PRO A 751 -5.15 22.63 -6.41
CA PRO A 751 -5.06 22.01 -5.09
C PRO A 751 -3.73 21.30 -4.88
N VAL A 752 -3.20 21.37 -3.66
CA VAL A 752 -1.91 20.76 -3.28
C VAL A 752 -1.87 19.28 -3.70
N LYS A 753 -0.72 18.85 -4.25
CA LYS A 753 -0.49 17.53 -4.87
C LYS A 753 -1.32 17.21 -6.11
N THR A 754 -1.89 18.23 -6.75
CA THR A 754 -2.40 18.15 -8.12
C THR A 754 -1.37 18.78 -9.06
N TRP A 755 -0.85 17.98 -10.00
CA TRP A 755 0.24 18.37 -10.88
C TRP A 755 -0.27 18.92 -12.21
N THR A 756 0.37 19.97 -12.73
CA THR A 756 -0.10 20.74 -13.89
C THR A 756 -0.37 19.86 -15.12
N GLN A 757 0.56 18.96 -15.47
CA GLN A 757 0.42 18.07 -16.63
C GLN A 757 -0.73 17.07 -16.44
N SER A 758 -0.81 16.46 -15.25
CA SER A 758 -1.87 15.50 -14.94
C SER A 758 -3.25 16.17 -14.92
N TYR A 759 -3.33 17.41 -14.44
CA TYR A 759 -4.56 18.19 -14.45
C TYR A 759 -5.00 18.53 -15.88
N LYS A 760 -4.05 18.93 -16.74
CA LYS A 760 -4.30 19.15 -18.17
C LYS A 760 -4.90 17.91 -18.82
N GLU A 761 -4.20 16.77 -18.76
CA GLU A 761 -4.61 15.52 -19.42
C GLU A 761 -5.93 14.95 -18.89
N ASN A 762 -6.13 14.97 -17.57
CA ASN A 762 -7.25 14.24 -16.94
C ASN A 762 -8.46 15.14 -16.63
N THR A 763 -8.31 16.46 -16.75
CA THR A 763 -9.39 17.42 -16.47
C THR A 763 -9.64 18.36 -17.64
N LEU A 764 -8.66 19.15 -18.09
CA LEU A 764 -8.91 20.15 -19.13
C LEU A 764 -9.20 19.52 -20.49
N GLU A 765 -8.39 18.54 -20.92
CA GLU A 765 -8.61 17.79 -22.17
C GLU A 765 -9.97 17.08 -22.19
N VAL A 766 -10.35 16.51 -21.04
CA VAL A 766 -11.65 15.86 -20.84
C VAL A 766 -12.80 16.86 -20.93
N LEU A 767 -12.63 18.06 -20.37
CA LEU A 767 -13.62 19.13 -20.47
C LEU A 767 -13.69 19.72 -21.87
N LEU A 768 -12.60 19.71 -22.64
CA LEU A 768 -12.56 20.23 -24.01
C LEU A 768 -13.22 19.27 -25.01
N HIS A 769 -12.87 18.00 -24.96
CA HIS A 769 -13.34 17.00 -25.93
C HIS A 769 -14.60 16.26 -25.50
N GLY A 770 -14.87 16.21 -24.19
CA GLY A 770 -15.89 15.33 -23.63
C GLY A 770 -15.46 13.86 -23.57
N THR A 771 -16.36 13.01 -23.08
CA THR A 771 -16.23 11.55 -23.03
C THR A 771 -17.56 10.92 -23.41
N ASP A 772 -17.60 9.59 -23.58
CA ASP A 772 -18.84 8.82 -23.75
C ASP A 772 -19.90 9.09 -22.68
N LYS A 773 -19.50 9.64 -21.52
CA LYS A 773 -20.37 9.91 -20.36
C LYS A 773 -20.65 11.38 -20.11
N SER A 774 -19.88 12.29 -20.71
CA SER A 774 -19.96 13.73 -20.41
C SER A 774 -19.66 14.53 -21.67
N PRO A 775 -20.55 15.42 -22.13
CA PRO A 775 -20.26 16.25 -23.30
C PRO A 775 -19.10 17.22 -23.01
N ALA A 776 -18.52 17.75 -24.08
CA ALA A 776 -17.60 18.89 -24.00
C ALA A 776 -18.24 20.05 -23.24
N PHE A 777 -17.45 20.73 -22.41
CA PHE A 777 -17.88 21.75 -21.46
C PHE A 777 -17.17 23.10 -21.67
N ILE A 778 -15.89 23.09 -22.07
CA ILE A 778 -15.12 24.30 -22.37
C ILE A 778 -14.93 24.44 -23.89
N ASN A 779 -14.77 25.67 -24.39
CA ASN A 779 -14.57 25.94 -25.81
C ASN A 779 -13.09 25.82 -26.19
N GLU A 780 -12.23 26.48 -25.41
CA GLU A 780 -10.78 26.47 -25.56
C GLU A 780 -10.11 26.69 -24.20
N TYR A 781 -8.82 26.38 -24.12
CA TYR A 781 -7.96 26.84 -23.04
C TYR A 781 -6.57 27.23 -23.55
N LYS A 782 -5.92 28.16 -22.86
CA LYS A 782 -4.57 28.66 -23.13
C LYS A 782 -3.68 28.39 -21.92
N GLU A 783 -2.42 28.08 -22.20
CA GLU A 783 -1.43 27.67 -21.20
C GLU A 783 -0.36 28.75 -21.04
N TYR A 784 -0.18 29.24 -19.80
CA TYR A 784 0.82 30.24 -19.45
C TYR A 784 1.58 29.87 -18.17
N HIS A 785 1.53 28.60 -17.79
CA HIS A 785 2.22 28.08 -16.61
C HIS A 785 3.72 27.98 -16.85
N THR A 786 4.50 27.99 -15.77
CA THR A 786 5.95 27.73 -15.79
C THR A 786 6.25 26.40 -15.12
N GLU A 787 7.53 26.05 -14.95
CA GLU A 787 7.97 24.90 -14.15
C GLU A 787 7.52 24.97 -12.68
N SER A 788 7.27 26.18 -12.15
CA SER A 788 6.95 26.43 -10.74
C SER A 788 5.52 26.94 -10.52
N THR A 789 4.97 27.71 -11.47
CA THR A 789 3.68 28.38 -11.33
C THR A 789 2.60 27.78 -12.21
N VAL A 790 1.35 27.81 -11.76
CA VAL A 790 0.18 27.40 -12.57
C VAL A 790 -0.47 28.63 -13.18
N ARG A 791 -0.84 28.54 -14.46
CA ARG A 791 -1.69 29.50 -15.14
C ARG A 791 -2.38 28.87 -16.35
N PHE A 792 -3.70 28.75 -16.29
CA PHE A 792 -4.56 28.35 -17.41
C PHE A 792 -5.66 29.39 -17.62
N VAL A 793 -5.89 29.82 -18.86
CA VAL A 793 -7.02 30.67 -19.21
C VAL A 793 -8.02 29.83 -19.98
N VAL A 794 -9.24 29.72 -19.48
CA VAL A 794 -10.28 28.80 -19.98
C VAL A 794 -11.49 29.60 -20.43
N ASP A 795 -11.98 29.34 -21.65
CA ASP A 795 -13.18 29.98 -22.20
C ASP A 795 -14.40 29.05 -22.18
N LEU A 796 -15.57 29.61 -21.85
CA LEU A 796 -16.84 28.88 -21.81
C LEU A 796 -17.92 29.55 -22.65
N SER A 797 -18.81 28.75 -23.24
CA SER A 797 -20.07 29.27 -23.78
C SER A 797 -20.95 29.88 -22.67
N GLU A 798 -21.79 30.87 -23.00
CA GLU A 798 -22.70 31.50 -22.04
C GLU A 798 -23.57 30.50 -21.26
N ALA A 799 -23.99 29.41 -21.92
CA ALA A 799 -24.79 28.37 -21.30
C ALA A 799 -24.00 27.59 -20.23
N ASN A 800 -22.72 27.29 -20.49
CA ASN A 800 -21.86 26.57 -19.55
C ASN A 800 -21.33 27.51 -18.45
N LEU A 801 -21.16 28.79 -18.74
CA LEU A 801 -20.87 29.82 -17.74
C LEU A 801 -21.96 29.85 -16.66
N ARG A 802 -23.24 29.97 -17.05
CA ARG A 802 -24.36 29.97 -16.09
C ARG A 802 -24.37 28.70 -15.22
N LYS A 803 -24.20 27.53 -15.85
CA LYS A 803 -24.09 26.25 -15.13
C LYS A 803 -22.92 26.22 -14.14
N SER A 804 -21.80 26.85 -14.47
CA SER A 804 -20.61 26.87 -13.63
C SER A 804 -20.77 27.79 -12.43
N LEU A 805 -21.48 28.91 -12.61
CA LEU A 805 -21.83 29.84 -11.54
C LEU A 805 -22.84 29.20 -10.57
N ASP A 806 -23.88 28.53 -11.10
CA ASP A 806 -24.89 27.86 -10.28
C ASP A 806 -24.33 26.62 -9.54
N GLY A 807 -23.41 25.88 -10.18
CA GLY A 807 -22.84 24.62 -9.66
C GLY A 807 -21.58 24.77 -8.81
N GLY A 808 -21.00 25.97 -8.76
CA GLY A 808 -19.73 26.28 -8.09
C GLY A 808 -18.50 26.08 -8.98
N ILE A 809 -17.73 27.15 -9.19
CA ILE A 809 -16.59 27.20 -10.12
C ILE A 809 -15.52 26.18 -9.77
N HIS A 810 -15.13 26.07 -8.49
CA HIS A 810 -14.10 25.10 -8.09
C HIS A 810 -14.53 23.66 -8.33
N LYS A 811 -15.82 23.36 -8.25
CA LYS A 811 -16.33 22.01 -8.52
C LYS A 811 -16.30 21.70 -10.02
N THR A 812 -16.69 22.67 -10.86
CA THR A 812 -16.63 22.55 -12.33
C THR A 812 -15.23 22.22 -12.82
N PHE A 813 -14.24 22.99 -12.37
CA PHE A 813 -12.85 22.81 -12.77
C PHE A 813 -12.07 21.82 -11.88
N LYS A 814 -12.73 21.12 -10.95
CA LYS A 814 -12.08 20.18 -10.01
C LYS A 814 -10.90 20.81 -9.24
N LEU A 815 -11.05 22.07 -8.87
CA LEU A 815 -10.08 22.85 -8.09
C LEU A 815 -10.31 22.71 -6.57
N GLN A 816 -10.91 21.62 -6.12
CA GLN A 816 -11.02 21.28 -4.70
C GLN A 816 -10.52 19.86 -4.47
N SER A 817 -9.67 19.68 -3.46
CA SER A 817 -9.31 18.37 -2.94
C SER A 817 -9.58 18.31 -1.44
N SER A 818 -9.65 17.09 -0.91
CA SER A 818 -9.81 16.87 0.53
C SER A 818 -8.49 16.43 1.15
N LEU A 819 -8.19 16.97 2.32
CA LEU A 819 -7.06 16.62 3.14
C LEU A 819 -7.58 16.13 4.49
N SER A 820 -7.04 15.00 4.97
CA SER A 820 -7.45 14.38 6.23
C SER A 820 -6.24 14.15 7.12
N THR A 821 -6.37 14.44 8.41
CA THR A 821 -5.36 14.20 9.45
C THR A 821 -5.66 12.95 10.28
N THR A 822 -6.59 12.11 9.85
CA THR A 822 -7.02 10.90 10.57
C THR A 822 -5.93 9.82 10.76
N SER A 823 -4.82 9.90 10.01
CA SER A 823 -3.80 8.85 9.91
C SER A 823 -2.39 9.37 10.22
N MET A 824 -2.23 10.19 11.26
CA MET A 824 -0.89 10.61 11.72
C MET A 824 -0.31 9.51 12.60
N VAL A 825 0.60 8.73 12.04
CA VAL A 825 1.24 7.59 12.74
C VAL A 825 2.75 7.77 12.68
N LEU A 826 3.44 7.67 13.80
CA LEU A 826 4.88 7.85 13.92
C LEU A 826 5.48 6.83 14.87
N PHE A 827 6.76 6.53 14.69
CA PHE A 827 7.53 5.89 15.74
C PHE A 827 7.85 6.92 16.82
N ASP A 828 7.52 6.61 18.07
CA ASP A 828 7.99 7.42 19.21
C ASP A 828 9.51 7.31 19.39
N HIS A 829 10.05 8.04 20.37
CA HIS A 829 11.48 8.03 20.71
C HIS A 829 12.00 6.68 21.22
N LEU A 830 11.11 5.71 21.49
CA LEU A 830 11.44 4.35 21.94
C LEU A 830 11.28 3.32 20.81
N GLY A 831 10.93 3.75 19.60
CA GLY A 831 10.76 2.88 18.44
C GLY A 831 9.43 2.12 18.43
N CYS A 832 8.40 2.59 19.15
CA CYS A 832 7.05 2.03 19.12
C CYS A 832 6.12 2.88 18.24
N LEU A 833 5.22 2.23 17.49
CA LEU A 833 4.24 2.94 16.66
C LEU A 833 3.15 3.57 17.53
N ARG A 834 2.91 4.87 17.32
CA ARG A 834 1.83 5.62 17.96
C ARG A 834 0.99 6.36 16.92
N ARG A 835 -0.31 6.47 17.21
CA ARG A 835 -1.26 7.28 16.44
C ARG A 835 -1.51 8.58 17.19
N TYR A 836 -1.50 9.68 16.44
CA TYR A 836 -1.78 11.03 16.93
C TYR A 836 -3.05 11.55 16.25
N GLU A 837 -3.89 12.23 17.02
CA GLU A 837 -5.15 12.79 16.53
C GLU A 837 -4.99 14.25 16.06
N THR A 838 -4.05 14.98 16.68
CA THR A 838 -3.77 16.39 16.38
C THR A 838 -2.26 16.65 16.30
N PRO A 839 -1.81 17.69 15.56
CA PRO A 839 -0.40 18.12 15.57
C PRO A 839 0.07 18.57 16.95
N ASP A 840 -0.84 19.04 17.81
CA ASP A 840 -0.53 19.44 19.20
C ASP A 840 -0.05 18.26 20.05
N GLN A 841 -0.60 17.06 19.85
CA GLN A 841 -0.12 15.86 20.53
C GLN A 841 1.31 15.51 20.13
N ILE A 842 1.65 15.69 18.84
CA ILE A 842 3.02 15.52 18.33
C ILE A 842 3.97 16.51 19.00
N LEU A 843 3.59 17.80 19.09
CA LEU A 843 4.38 18.83 19.77
C LEU A 843 4.59 18.49 21.25
N LYS A 844 3.52 18.11 21.95
CA LYS A 844 3.55 17.77 23.39
C LYS A 844 4.42 16.56 23.70
N GLU A 845 4.47 15.56 22.82
CA GLU A 845 5.36 14.40 23.00
C GLU A 845 6.82 14.73 22.63
N TYR A 846 7.04 15.48 21.56
CA TYR A 846 8.38 15.87 21.09
C TYR A 846 9.11 16.83 22.05
N PHE A 847 8.39 17.83 22.58
CA PHE A 847 8.96 18.94 23.37
C PHE A 847 9.81 18.52 24.58
N PRO A 848 9.32 17.70 25.52
CA PRO A 848 10.08 17.36 26.73
C PRO A 848 11.37 16.58 26.39
N ILE A 849 11.33 15.74 25.37
CA ILE A 849 12.48 14.94 24.92
C ILE A 849 13.55 15.86 24.34
N ARG A 850 13.15 16.84 23.53
CA ARG A 850 14.10 17.82 22.98
C ARG A 850 14.71 18.69 24.08
N LEU A 851 13.91 19.14 25.04
CA LEU A 851 14.38 19.93 26.18
C LEU A 851 15.38 19.14 27.05
N GLU A 852 15.12 17.86 27.31
CA GLU A 852 16.05 16.97 28.02
C GLU A 852 17.40 16.86 27.29
N LEU A 853 17.40 16.84 25.95
CA LEU A 853 18.65 16.85 25.19
C LEU A 853 19.43 18.15 25.36
N TYR A 854 18.77 19.31 25.53
CA TYR A 854 19.47 20.56 25.88
C TYR A 854 20.07 20.52 27.28
N VAL A 855 19.44 19.82 28.23
CA VAL A 855 20.03 19.57 29.56
C VAL A 855 21.32 18.75 29.40
N LYS A 856 21.26 17.65 28.64
CA LYS A 856 22.44 16.80 28.35
C LYS A 856 23.53 17.58 27.61
N ARG A 857 23.15 18.42 26.63
CA ARG A 857 24.06 19.28 25.88
C ARG A 857 24.78 20.25 26.80
N LYS A 858 24.05 20.96 27.66
CA LYS A 858 24.64 21.91 28.60
C LYS A 858 25.68 21.21 29.49
N VAL A 859 25.32 20.11 30.14
CA VAL A 859 26.21 19.35 31.03
C VAL A 859 27.45 18.84 30.29
N TYR A 860 27.27 18.32 29.07
CA TYR A 860 28.38 17.83 28.25
C TYR A 860 29.37 18.95 27.90
N TYR A 861 28.89 20.10 27.42
CA TYR A 861 29.77 21.20 27.03
C TYR A 861 30.38 21.93 28.23
N GLU A 862 29.70 21.99 29.38
CA GLU A 862 30.30 22.46 30.63
C GLU A 862 31.53 21.62 31.00
N GLY A 863 31.37 20.29 31.06
CA GLY A 863 32.49 19.40 31.36
C GLY A 863 33.61 19.42 30.30
N LYS A 864 33.26 19.59 29.02
CA LYS A 864 34.23 19.71 27.93
C LYS A 864 35.07 20.98 28.08
N LEU A 865 34.42 22.12 28.29
CA LEU A 865 35.07 23.42 28.43
C LEU A 865 35.95 23.47 29.69
N GLU A 866 35.49 22.87 30.80
CA GLU A 866 36.29 22.69 32.01
C GLU A 866 37.57 21.89 31.73
N ALA A 867 37.45 20.76 31.03
CA ALA A 867 38.59 19.93 30.67
C ALA A 867 39.55 20.63 29.69
N GLU A 868 39.04 21.38 28.71
CA GLU A 868 39.84 22.18 27.78
C GLU A 868 40.60 23.30 28.51
N ALA A 869 39.94 24.02 29.43
CA ALA A 869 40.57 25.05 30.24
C ALA A 869 41.67 24.47 31.15
N LEU A 870 41.41 23.33 31.81
CA LEU A 870 42.39 22.66 32.67
C LEU A 870 43.61 22.18 31.88
N LYS A 871 43.40 21.66 30.67
CA LYS A 871 44.49 21.26 29.77
C LYS A 871 45.39 22.45 29.40
N LEU A 872 44.79 23.59 29.03
CA LEU A 872 45.54 24.81 28.70
C LEU A 872 46.29 25.37 29.92
N GLU A 873 45.68 25.31 31.09
CA GLU A 873 46.29 25.70 32.37
C GLU A 873 47.52 24.83 32.69
N ASN A 874 47.41 23.50 32.52
CA ASN A 874 48.52 22.57 32.70
C ASN A 874 49.64 22.79 31.68
N MET A 875 49.32 23.09 30.41
CA MET A 875 50.32 23.41 29.40
C MET A 875 51.07 24.72 29.71
N ALA A 876 50.37 25.75 30.18
CA ALA A 876 50.99 27.01 30.59
C ALA A 876 51.90 26.82 31.80
N LYS A 877 51.40 26.16 32.86
CA LYS A 877 52.17 25.81 34.07
C LYS A 877 53.42 25.00 33.72
N PHE A 878 53.31 24.03 32.82
CA PHE A 878 54.42 23.20 32.37
C PHE A 878 55.54 24.00 31.69
N ILE A 879 55.18 24.91 30.78
CA ILE A 879 56.17 25.76 30.10
C ILE A 879 56.86 26.70 31.09
N GLU A 880 56.10 27.32 32.01
CA GLU A 880 56.66 28.20 33.03
C GLU A 880 57.62 27.44 33.97
N GLU A 881 57.20 26.29 34.50
CA GLU A 881 58.03 25.49 35.39
C GLU A 881 59.27 24.90 34.69
N LYS A 882 59.16 24.58 33.39
CA LYS A 882 60.33 24.18 32.58
C LYS A 882 61.30 25.35 32.36
N ASN A 883 60.79 26.53 32.02
CA ASN A 883 61.62 27.72 31.81
C ASN A 883 62.28 28.22 33.11
N ASP A 884 61.64 28.00 34.25
CA ASP A 884 62.18 28.28 35.58
C ASP A 884 63.18 27.20 36.07
N GLY A 885 63.43 26.14 35.28
CA GLY A 885 64.30 25.03 35.64
C GLY A 885 63.75 24.10 36.74
N LYS A 886 62.47 24.25 37.09
CA LYS A 886 61.78 23.41 38.09
C LYS A 886 61.46 22.02 37.55
N ILE A 887 61.22 21.90 36.24
CA ILE A 887 61.07 20.63 35.52
C ILE A 887 62.31 20.41 34.67
N LYS A 888 62.96 19.25 34.85
CA LYS A 888 64.14 18.84 34.05
C LYS A 888 63.70 17.74 33.10
N MET A 889 63.96 17.91 31.81
CA MET A 889 63.57 16.95 30.79
C MET A 889 64.80 16.23 30.20
N GLU A 890 65.98 16.81 30.39
CA GLU A 890 67.25 16.28 29.90
C GLU A 890 67.76 15.14 30.81
N ASN A 891 68.16 14.02 30.21
CA ASN A 891 68.84 12.92 30.89
C ASN A 891 68.00 12.21 31.99
N ILE A 892 66.67 12.16 31.83
CA ILE A 892 65.74 11.44 32.71
C ILE A 892 64.96 10.40 31.89
N LYS A 893 64.70 9.21 32.47
CA LYS A 893 63.87 8.18 31.82
C LYS A 893 62.40 8.62 31.78
N LYS A 894 61.66 8.25 30.73
CA LYS A 894 60.23 8.61 30.55
C LYS A 894 59.38 8.32 31.80
N ASN A 895 59.55 7.15 32.43
CA ASN A 895 58.79 6.78 33.64
C ASN A 895 59.11 7.65 34.86
N ASP A 896 60.37 8.05 35.04
CA ASP A 896 60.77 8.92 36.16
C ASP A 896 60.27 10.36 35.94
N PHE A 897 60.20 10.80 34.68
CA PHE A 897 59.58 12.08 34.32
C PHE A 897 58.06 12.05 34.53
N VAL A 898 57.38 10.95 34.21
CA VAL A 898 55.95 10.77 34.52
C VAL A 898 55.71 10.87 36.03
N ARG A 899 56.54 10.23 36.87
CA ARG A 899 56.47 10.38 38.34
C ARG A 899 56.65 11.83 38.78
N GLN A 900 57.63 12.54 38.21
CA GLN A 900 57.86 13.95 38.49
C GLN A 900 56.62 14.82 38.17
N LEU A 901 55.86 14.51 37.11
CA LEU A 901 54.61 15.20 36.78
C LEU A 901 53.48 14.86 37.77
N ILE A 902 53.38 13.61 38.22
CA ILE A 902 52.40 13.16 39.22
C ILE A 902 52.66 13.86 40.57
N GLU A 903 53.91 13.88 41.04
CA GLU A 903 54.32 14.55 42.28
C GLU A 903 54.06 16.07 42.25
N ARG A 904 54.10 16.67 41.07
CA ARG A 904 53.81 18.10 40.85
C ARG A 904 52.34 18.41 40.59
N HIS A 905 51.47 17.40 40.76
CA HIS A 905 50.03 17.50 40.58
C HIS A 905 49.62 17.98 39.18
N TYR A 906 50.27 17.47 38.13
CA TYR A 906 49.73 17.62 36.77
C TYR A 906 48.63 16.59 36.55
N ASP A 907 47.54 17.01 35.89
CA ASP A 907 46.48 16.09 35.51
C ASP A 907 46.89 15.27 34.29
N SER A 908 46.54 13.98 34.31
CA SER A 908 46.46 13.17 33.10
C SER A 908 45.49 13.84 32.12
N ASP A 909 45.79 13.83 30.81
CA ASP A 909 45.12 14.62 29.76
C ASP A 909 43.64 14.85 30.05
N PRO A 910 43.26 16.02 30.61
CA PRO A 910 41.93 16.24 31.14
C PRO A 910 40.84 16.02 30.11
N VAL A 911 41.12 16.38 28.84
CA VAL A 911 40.19 16.21 27.72
C VAL A 911 40.02 14.75 27.36
N LYS A 912 41.10 13.95 27.32
CA LYS A 912 40.99 12.50 27.07
C LYS A 912 40.31 11.79 28.24
N ALA A 913 40.62 12.16 29.48
CA ALA A 913 39.99 11.61 30.67
C ALA A 913 38.48 11.89 30.66
N TRP A 914 38.08 13.12 30.37
CA TRP A 914 36.69 13.51 30.21
C TRP A 914 36.00 12.80 29.04
N MET A 915 36.66 12.68 27.87
CA MET A 915 36.13 11.94 26.72
C MET A 915 35.93 10.46 27.05
N LYS A 916 36.87 9.82 27.76
CA LYS A 916 36.79 8.42 28.19
C LYS A 916 35.66 8.21 29.20
N ALA A 917 35.52 9.11 30.18
CA ALA A 917 34.44 9.07 31.17
C ALA A 917 33.05 9.20 30.52
N ASN A 918 32.96 9.86 29.37
CA ASN A 918 31.72 10.05 28.59
C ASN A 918 31.60 9.10 27.38
N GLY A 919 32.41 8.03 27.30
CA GLY A 919 32.30 7.00 26.24
C GLY A 919 32.67 7.46 24.82
N VAL A 920 33.38 8.57 24.67
CA VAL A 920 33.81 9.14 23.38
C VAL A 920 35.18 8.58 22.99
N GLU A 921 35.25 7.30 22.59
CA GLU A 921 36.49 6.76 21.99
C GLU A 921 36.61 7.16 20.52
N LYS A 922 37.66 7.91 20.17
CA LYS A 922 38.18 7.93 18.79
C LYS A 922 38.97 6.64 18.57
N LYS A 923 38.35 5.60 18.02
CA LYS A 923 39.12 4.53 17.36
C LYS A 923 39.89 5.20 16.22
N LYS A 924 41.23 5.16 16.26
CA LYS A 924 42.09 5.60 15.15
C LYS A 924 41.56 4.96 13.85
N LYS A 925 41.39 5.77 12.80
CA LYS A 925 41.11 5.28 11.44
C LYS A 925 42.13 4.20 11.11
N GLN A 926 41.66 2.98 10.89
CA GLN A 926 42.44 1.95 10.20
C GLN A 926 42.69 2.53 8.80
N LYS A 927 43.96 2.75 8.44
CA LYS A 927 44.31 3.09 7.05
C LYS A 927 43.87 1.90 6.20
N ASP A 928 42.90 2.12 5.33
CA ASP A 928 42.63 1.22 4.22
C ASP A 928 43.88 1.18 3.33
N ASN A 929 44.32 -0.04 3.04
CA ASN A 929 45.36 -0.33 2.05
C ASN A 929 44.79 -0.02 0.66
N ASP A 930 44.93 1.22 0.21
CA ASP A 930 44.95 1.52 -1.22
C ASP A 930 46.41 1.55 -1.68
N GLY A 931 46.68 0.79 -2.74
CA GLY A 931 48.01 0.62 -3.30
C GLY A 931 48.57 1.93 -3.86
N ASP A 932 49.67 2.38 -3.27
CA ASP A 932 50.66 3.19 -3.95
C ASP A 932 52.04 2.66 -3.56
N GLU A 933 52.74 2.08 -4.53
CA GLU A 933 54.13 1.65 -4.40
C GLU A 933 55.02 2.89 -4.38
N GLY A 934 55.60 3.25 -3.22
CA GLY A 934 56.62 4.29 -3.22
C GLY A 934 57.08 4.80 -1.85
N SER A 935 58.30 4.41 -1.49
CA SER A 935 59.18 4.94 -0.43
C SER A 935 58.97 4.39 0.99
N GLY A 936 60.03 3.72 1.46
CA GLY A 936 60.08 3.00 2.71
C GLY A 936 60.23 3.87 3.95
N GLY A 937 59.80 3.28 5.05
CA GLY A 937 59.96 3.77 6.41
C GLY A 937 59.27 2.78 7.33
N GLU A 938 59.97 1.71 7.70
CA GLU A 938 59.53 0.79 8.77
C GLU A 938 59.44 1.59 10.08
N GLU A 939 58.23 1.91 10.54
CA GLU A 939 57.98 2.19 11.96
C GLU A 939 57.37 0.94 12.59
N SER A 940 58.20 0.27 13.40
CA SER A 940 57.85 -0.87 14.23
C SER A 940 56.73 -0.52 15.23
N ASP A 941 55.66 -1.31 15.21
CA ASP A 941 54.66 -1.38 16.29
C ASP A 941 55.35 -1.84 17.58
N ALA A 942 55.70 -0.87 18.43
CA ALA A 942 56.03 -1.12 19.83
C ALA A 942 54.79 -0.75 20.67
N GLU A 943 54.26 -1.72 21.41
CA GLU A 943 53.33 -1.48 22.50
C GLU A 943 53.93 -0.41 23.44
N GLU A 944 53.27 0.73 23.56
CA GLU A 944 53.75 1.82 24.39
C GLU A 944 53.56 1.51 25.88
N PRO A 945 54.61 1.59 26.71
CA PRO A 945 54.48 1.36 28.14
C PRO A 945 53.79 2.56 28.80
N THR A 946 52.64 2.31 29.42
CA THR A 946 52.06 3.22 30.42
C THR A 946 52.73 2.92 31.76
N ALA A 947 53.21 3.95 32.46
CA ALA A 947 53.71 3.77 33.82
C ALA A 947 52.52 3.47 34.74
N ALA A 948 52.40 2.22 35.18
CA ALA A 948 51.45 1.82 36.21
C ALA A 948 52.05 2.12 37.58
N ASP A 949 51.44 3.05 38.29
CA ASP A 949 51.55 3.17 39.76
C ASP A 949 50.12 3.03 40.29
N ASP A 950 49.89 2.15 41.27
CA ASP A 950 48.59 1.86 41.89
C ASP A 950 47.43 1.48 40.93
N GLY A 951 47.73 0.84 39.78
CA GLY A 951 46.70 0.39 38.84
C GLY A 951 46.00 1.53 38.07
N LYS A 952 46.46 2.77 38.19
CA LYS A 952 45.98 3.93 37.42
C LYS A 952 46.93 4.22 36.25
N SER A 953 46.37 4.35 35.05
CA SER A 953 47.10 4.74 33.84
C SER A 953 47.03 6.25 33.65
N TYR A 954 48.19 6.92 33.56
CA TYR A 954 48.30 8.36 33.34
C TYR A 954 48.77 8.68 31.91
N ASP A 955 48.11 9.63 31.24
CA ASP A 955 48.43 10.09 29.88
C ASP A 955 48.89 11.56 29.89
N PHE A 956 50.21 11.77 29.84
CA PHE A 956 50.81 13.10 29.78
C PHE A 956 51.32 13.48 28.38
N ASN A 957 50.89 12.79 27.31
CA ASN A 957 51.38 13.01 25.94
C ASN A 957 51.16 14.44 25.44
N TYR A 958 50.10 15.10 25.90
CA TYR A 958 49.84 16.51 25.56
C TYR A 958 50.91 17.50 26.05
N LEU A 959 51.72 17.11 27.05
CA LEU A 959 52.88 17.86 27.53
C LEU A 959 54.18 17.38 26.86
N PHE A 960 54.31 16.08 26.59
CA PHE A 960 55.46 15.48 25.90
C PHE A 960 55.60 15.96 24.45
N ASP A 961 54.49 16.02 23.72
CA ASP A 961 54.47 16.29 22.26
C ASP A 961 54.61 17.80 21.94
N MET A 962 54.83 18.63 22.96
CA MET A 962 55.01 20.07 22.78
C MET A 962 56.33 20.37 22.06
N LYS A 963 56.23 20.94 20.85
CA LYS A 963 57.39 21.37 20.06
C LYS A 963 58.21 22.42 20.81
N MET A 964 59.54 22.44 20.63
CA MET A 964 60.44 23.41 21.28
C MET A 964 60.00 24.88 21.10
N ARG A 965 59.45 25.26 19.94
CA ARG A 965 58.91 26.62 19.69
C ARG A 965 57.70 26.97 20.58
N ALA A 966 57.02 25.98 21.17
CA ALA A 966 55.92 26.18 22.12
C ALA A 966 56.41 26.60 23.51
N MET A 967 57.70 26.46 23.82
CA MET A 967 58.28 26.78 25.14
C MET A 967 58.66 28.27 25.31
N LEU A 968 58.46 29.10 24.28
CA LEU A 968 58.71 30.54 24.35
C LEU A 968 57.73 31.21 25.32
N ARG A 969 58.18 32.21 26.10
CA ARG A 969 57.33 32.94 27.07
C ARG A 969 56.09 33.56 26.43
N GLU A 970 56.18 34.03 25.18
CA GLU A 970 55.02 34.55 24.43
C GLU A 970 53.90 33.51 24.24
N LYS A 971 54.25 32.22 24.18
CA LYS A 971 53.28 31.12 24.06
C LYS A 971 52.56 30.83 25.36
N VAL A 972 53.19 31.06 26.51
CA VAL A 972 52.52 31.01 27.81
C VAL A 972 51.42 32.05 27.88
N VAL A 973 51.72 33.30 27.51
CA VAL A 973 50.72 34.39 27.47
C VAL A 973 49.56 34.02 26.54
N LYS A 974 49.85 33.43 25.38
CA LYS A 974 48.81 32.94 24.47
C LYS A 974 47.96 31.81 25.10
N LEU A 975 48.58 30.81 25.72
CA LEU A 975 47.84 29.69 26.34
C LEU A 975 46.98 30.14 27.52
N LEU A 976 47.48 31.08 28.33
CA LEU A 976 46.72 31.69 29.41
C LEU A 976 45.53 32.49 28.87
N LYS A 977 45.73 33.25 27.78
CA LYS A 977 44.63 33.92 27.09
C LYS A 977 43.60 32.92 26.54
N ASP A 978 44.04 31.90 25.82
CA ASP A 978 43.15 30.87 25.27
C ASP A 978 42.38 30.14 26.41
N ARG A 979 43.01 29.93 27.58
CA ARG A 979 42.35 29.40 28.79
C ARG A 979 41.30 30.36 29.32
N ASP A 980 41.62 31.63 29.44
CA ASP A 980 40.71 32.64 29.97
C ASP A 980 39.49 32.81 29.05
N ASP A 981 39.70 32.80 27.73
CA ASP A 981 38.63 32.76 26.73
C ASP A 981 37.73 31.52 26.93
N LYS A 982 38.30 30.35 27.23
CA LYS A 982 37.54 29.11 27.54
C LYS A 982 36.78 29.18 28.88
N LYS A 983 37.35 29.80 29.91
CA LYS A 983 36.67 30.03 31.19
C LYS A 983 35.51 31.01 31.04
N LEU A 984 35.67 32.05 30.23
CA LEU A 984 34.58 32.98 29.88
C LEU A 984 33.46 32.28 29.10
N GLU A 985 33.79 31.42 28.14
CA GLU A 985 32.82 30.59 27.41
C GLU A 985 32.03 29.67 28.36
N LEU A 986 32.72 29.04 29.31
CA LEU A 986 32.12 28.19 30.35
C LEU A 986 31.19 28.98 31.27
N GLU A 987 31.61 30.15 31.74
CA GLU A 987 30.78 31.02 32.60
C GLU A 987 29.53 31.50 31.87
N ALA A 988 29.66 31.89 30.60
CA ALA A 988 28.52 32.26 29.76
C ALA A 988 27.55 31.08 29.57
N LEU A 989 28.05 29.85 29.37
CA LEU A 989 27.21 28.66 29.27
C LEU A 989 26.49 28.33 30.59
N ARG A 990 27.19 28.45 31.73
CA ARG A 990 26.62 28.19 33.06
C ARG A 990 25.47 29.13 33.38
N GLN A 991 25.57 30.40 32.96
CA GLN A 991 24.52 31.42 33.14
C GLN A 991 23.25 31.15 32.32
N LYS A 992 23.34 30.42 31.20
CA LYS A 992 22.20 30.12 30.35
C LYS A 992 21.41 28.91 30.84
N THR A 993 20.09 28.98 30.85
CA THR A 993 19.24 27.80 31.07
C THR A 993 19.14 26.95 29.79
N PRO A 994 18.85 25.63 29.89
CA PRO A 994 18.59 24.80 28.71
C PRO A 994 17.51 25.37 27.78
N ALA A 995 16.48 25.99 28.36
CA ALA A 995 15.44 26.71 27.62
C ALA A 995 15.97 27.91 26.82
N GLN A 996 16.87 28.70 27.41
CA GLN A 996 17.51 29.83 26.70
C GLN A 996 18.42 29.36 25.57
N LEU A 997 19.14 28.24 25.75
CA LEU A 997 19.93 27.64 24.67
C LEU A 997 19.05 27.21 23.49
N TRP A 998 17.87 26.67 23.76
CA TRP A 998 16.92 26.33 22.71
C TRP A 998 16.35 27.57 22.02
N GLU A 999 16.00 28.62 22.78
CA GLU A 999 15.53 29.89 22.23
C GLU A 999 16.58 30.55 21.30
N ASP A 1000 17.86 30.50 21.67
CA ASP A 1000 18.95 31.03 20.86
C ASP A 1000 19.08 30.27 19.52
N ASP A 1001 18.96 28.93 19.54
CA ASP A 1001 18.97 28.12 18.33
C ASP A 1001 17.75 28.39 17.43
N LEU A 1002 16.55 28.53 18.02
CA LEU A 1002 15.32 28.88 17.29
C LEU A 1002 15.42 30.25 16.63
N ARG A 1003 16.05 31.22 17.31
CA ARG A 1003 16.30 32.56 16.75
C ARG A 1003 17.29 32.51 15.59
N ALA A 1004 18.43 31.85 15.77
CA ALA A 1004 19.44 31.69 14.73
C ALA A 1004 18.89 30.96 13.50
N PHE A 1005 17.99 30.00 13.69
CA PHE A 1005 17.27 29.36 12.60
C PHE A 1005 16.30 30.32 11.88
N GLY A 1006 15.54 31.12 12.63
CA GLY A 1006 14.62 32.11 12.05
C GLY A 1006 15.33 33.15 11.18
N GLU A 1007 16.46 33.68 11.67
CA GLU A 1007 17.31 34.63 10.93
C GLU A 1007 17.88 34.01 9.63
N GLU A 1008 18.35 32.76 9.69
CA GLU A 1008 18.84 32.05 8.51
C GLU A 1008 17.70 31.74 7.52
N LEU A 1009 16.51 31.41 8.02
CA LEU A 1009 15.32 31.17 7.19
C LEU A 1009 14.94 32.43 6.41
N ASP A 1010 14.95 33.59 7.05
CA ASP A 1010 14.70 34.89 6.39
C ASP A 1010 15.72 35.15 5.27
N SER A 1011 17.01 34.90 5.55
CA SER A 1011 18.09 35.06 4.57
C SER A 1011 17.92 34.15 3.34
N VAL A 1012 17.60 32.88 3.56
CA VAL A 1012 17.40 31.91 2.46
C VAL A 1012 16.15 32.25 1.63
N GLU A 1013 15.03 32.61 2.28
CA GLU A 1013 13.81 32.99 1.57
C GLU A 1013 13.99 34.27 0.74
N GLU A 1014 14.81 35.23 1.21
CA GLU A 1014 15.14 36.41 0.42
C GLU A 1014 15.98 36.06 -0.82
N GLN A 1015 16.99 35.20 -0.66
CA GLN A 1015 17.80 34.72 -1.80
C GLN A 1015 16.93 33.99 -2.84
N GLU A 1016 15.96 33.20 -2.40
CA GLU A 1016 15.01 32.52 -3.29
C GLU A 1016 14.10 33.52 -4.03
N ARG A 1017 13.62 34.58 -3.35
CA ARG A 1017 12.83 35.64 -4.00
C ARG A 1017 13.63 36.41 -5.04
N GLU A 1018 14.89 36.74 -4.74
CA GLU A 1018 15.79 37.41 -5.69
C GLU A 1018 16.11 36.53 -6.90
N ALA A 1019 16.34 35.24 -6.68
CA ALA A 1019 16.62 34.27 -7.74
C ALA A 1019 15.40 34.03 -8.64
N GLY A 1020 14.18 34.05 -8.09
CA GLY A 1020 12.94 33.89 -8.86
C GLY A 1020 12.46 35.16 -9.59
N SER A 1021 13.02 36.33 -9.28
CA SER A 1021 12.70 37.61 -9.94
C SER A 1021 13.63 37.93 -11.13
N LYS A 1022 14.75 37.21 -11.25
CA LYS A 1022 15.68 37.28 -12.40
C LYS A 1022 15.34 36.21 -13.42
#